data_AF-A0A9Q0XHR0-F1
#
_entry.id   AF-A0A9Q0XHR0-F1
#
_cell.length_a   1.000
_cell.length_b   1.000
_cell.length_c   1.000
_cell.angle_alpha   90.00
_cell.angle_beta   90.00
_cell.angle_gamma   90.00
#
_symmetry.space_group_name_H-M   'P 1'
#
loop_
_entity.id
_entity.type
_entity.pdbx_description
1 polymer ?
#
loop_
_entity_poly.entity_id
_entity_poly.type
_entity_poly.pdbx_seq_one_letter_code
_entity_poly.pdbx_strand_id
1 'polypeptide(L)'
;MENATEMKDILQIVVHAFLRMEDIGHRPNCQFVHQNVSDVSAHDQNMRDRKHLLEQLNEMTKVAARMEKKCREVSFSDIMEYDPEKHNWYIPSLWHGVPPMAPVNLGYSESVSELKRYLFNFMETCSQYESPKDILQFIEWVRSLWNAVKHENFIFSFRNSLVADAYYQLSLKYSGWEWDFRKEMHLWMSKADTTIQNLSLDDLETDALEKLKQDAYIKLDVGEQKMLECVQNYFESGVENLHLIERYKEEFIRSGKSLRNQLERSLIRKCQDIVLICKGKSKIDSMQAKYSKTIERKVNKLLEECKEKDYELSLEALEKEFGKMWRETLEELPPDNLKHQNICTNVFHHLRKDLECRGGLANQQLQQLMHNPGRMDFTMKKRYLEMSFVGRIKGLFKDYQGPIEDAARDIIEICKNYVEGKISLKGDYDETYCGELLKRVNETLQDMKFKELHTTIYFEVDLKYYILREAAEAFQRMHDDFIRSNSPYRRLESLKPQYFSIFKDLYYEKDACQKRAKQFCDLCLRPALVDHLYKRLGIEIVDDVLSGEMSIQYGSRSFFQFTVQKNLLEEGNFDEYKEYINHYTQFAKSSIQAHLLECYGQREDLVVLERQVLSAITKKIREALESSAKQKVGLSDFLDHFCLQMRKELVISKDSLDIVMFNNSAKTDSFSTAVQECIPEILDGILAEQSEMNVEEILSRTSLKPQDEIFKKVFGCGKQCPFCKVPCEAGGGDHQEHFASVHRPQGLGRYRNFYTNKLVYSLCSSDVVSNALFRNGDTGWEYHPYKEYRKYYPDWRIQPDASISASDYWKFVFKEFNQQFAKSYQAEPADLPEDWKEITKEQALESIQEAFNMN
;
A
#
# COMPACT_ATOMS: atom_id res chain seq x y z
N MET A 1 -13.01 4.94 -47.68
CA MET A 1 -12.12 4.12 -46.84
C MET A 1 -13.00 3.48 -45.80
N GLU A 2 -12.97 2.16 -45.71
CA GLU A 2 -13.68 1.42 -44.68
C GLU A 2 -13.09 1.79 -43.31
N ASN A 3 -13.95 2.03 -42.32
CA ASN A 3 -13.50 2.28 -40.97
C ASN A 3 -13.05 0.95 -40.35
N ALA A 4 -11.77 0.63 -40.49
CA ALA A 4 -11.18 -0.63 -40.03
C ALA A 4 -11.46 -0.90 -38.55
N THR A 5 -11.57 0.15 -37.73
CA THR A 5 -11.87 0.05 -36.29
C THR A 5 -13.31 -0.39 -36.03
N GLU A 6 -14.29 0.18 -36.74
CA GLU A 6 -15.70 -0.24 -36.63
C GLU A 6 -15.92 -1.66 -37.13
N MET A 7 -15.26 -2.02 -38.24
CA MET A 7 -15.31 -3.38 -38.78
C MET A 7 -14.74 -4.40 -37.79
N LYS A 8 -13.59 -4.08 -37.16
CA LYS A 8 -12.96 -4.92 -36.14
C LYS A 8 -13.87 -5.12 -34.93
N ASP A 9 -14.46 -4.05 -34.42
CA ASP A 9 -15.36 -4.09 -33.26
C ASP A 9 -16.60 -4.95 -33.52
N ILE A 10 -17.22 -4.83 -34.70
CA ILE A 10 -18.42 -5.59 -35.06
C ILE A 10 -18.09 -7.07 -35.26
N LEU A 11 -17.01 -7.38 -35.98
CA LEU A 11 -16.62 -8.76 -36.27
C LEU A 11 -16.20 -9.52 -35.00
N GLN A 12 -15.57 -8.84 -34.05
CA GLN A 12 -15.18 -9.47 -32.78
C GLN A 12 -16.41 -9.86 -31.94
N ILE A 13 -17.46 -9.02 -31.90
CA ILE A 13 -18.75 -9.35 -31.28
C ILE A 13 -19.40 -10.55 -31.97
N VAL A 14 -19.35 -10.59 -33.30
CA VAL A 14 -19.93 -11.68 -34.11
C VAL A 14 -19.23 -13.01 -33.82
N VAL A 15 -17.90 -13.04 -33.79
CA VAL A 15 -17.09 -14.25 -33.56
C VAL A 15 -17.37 -14.87 -32.19
N HIS A 16 -17.40 -14.06 -31.13
CA HIS A 16 -17.72 -14.55 -29.79
C HIS A 16 -19.15 -15.12 -29.69
N ALA A 17 -20.13 -14.44 -30.30
CA ALA A 17 -21.51 -14.93 -30.31
C ALA A 17 -21.58 -16.32 -30.94
N PHE A 18 -20.88 -16.53 -32.07
CA PHE A 18 -20.86 -17.81 -32.77
C PHE A 18 -19.99 -18.89 -32.10
N LEU A 19 -18.94 -18.51 -31.37
CA LEU A 19 -18.16 -19.45 -30.54
C LEU A 19 -19.01 -20.14 -29.46
N ARG A 20 -19.92 -19.40 -28.81
CA ARG A 20 -20.88 -19.96 -27.84
C ARG A 20 -21.97 -20.80 -28.52
N MET A 21 -22.23 -20.55 -29.80
CA MET A 21 -23.20 -21.32 -30.59
C MET A 21 -22.61 -22.58 -31.23
N GLU A 22 -21.29 -22.72 -31.33
CA GLU A 22 -20.64 -23.95 -31.79
C GLU A 22 -21.10 -25.16 -30.97
N ASP A 23 -21.42 -24.96 -29.70
CA ASP A 23 -21.96 -25.97 -28.78
C ASP A 23 -23.37 -26.45 -29.19
N ILE A 24 -24.04 -25.74 -30.10
CA ILE A 24 -25.35 -26.05 -30.71
C ILE A 24 -25.16 -26.71 -32.11
N GLY A 25 -23.92 -26.83 -32.61
CA GLY A 25 -23.57 -27.67 -33.77
C GLY A 25 -23.83 -27.05 -35.15
N HIS A 26 -23.91 -25.73 -35.27
CA HIS A 26 -24.14 -25.04 -36.56
C HIS A 26 -23.00 -24.09 -36.94
N ARG A 27 -22.59 -24.12 -38.21
CA ARG A 27 -21.54 -23.24 -38.78
C ARG A 27 -22.14 -22.39 -39.89
N PRO A 28 -22.37 -21.08 -39.68
CA PRO A 28 -22.94 -20.22 -40.71
C PRO A 28 -21.89 -19.84 -41.76
N ASN A 29 -22.34 -19.60 -43.00
CA ASN A 29 -21.50 -19.03 -44.05
C ASN A 29 -21.35 -17.52 -43.88
N CYS A 30 -20.11 -17.02 -43.92
CA CYS A 30 -19.80 -15.60 -43.81
C CYS A 30 -19.30 -15.07 -45.17
N GLN A 31 -19.88 -13.97 -45.64
CA GLN A 31 -19.48 -13.29 -46.88
C GLN A 31 -19.25 -11.81 -46.64
N PHE A 32 -18.12 -11.30 -47.10
CA PHE A 32 -17.77 -9.88 -47.01
C PHE A 32 -18.15 -9.17 -48.31
N VAL A 33 -18.88 -8.07 -48.19
CA VAL A 33 -19.32 -7.26 -49.33
C VAL A 33 -18.82 -5.83 -49.15
N HIS A 34 -17.72 -5.52 -49.82
CA HIS A 34 -17.08 -4.20 -49.83
C HIS A 34 -17.80 -3.30 -50.84
N GLN A 35 -18.34 -2.17 -50.40
CA GLN A 35 -19.12 -1.25 -51.25
C GLN A 35 -18.33 0.02 -51.61
N ASN A 36 -18.66 0.62 -52.75
CA ASN A 36 -18.04 1.86 -53.26
C ASN A 36 -16.54 1.74 -53.57
N VAL A 37 -16.13 0.59 -54.12
CA VAL A 37 -14.74 0.34 -54.53
C VAL A 37 -14.44 1.08 -55.84
N SER A 38 -13.36 1.86 -55.87
CA SER A 38 -13.12 2.85 -56.94
C SER A 38 -12.30 2.36 -58.14
N ASP A 39 -11.82 1.11 -58.17
CA ASP A 39 -10.87 0.68 -59.20
C ASP A 39 -11.06 -0.77 -59.68
N VAL A 40 -10.79 -1.00 -60.98
CA VAL A 40 -10.91 -2.30 -61.69
C VAL A 40 -9.67 -3.18 -61.47
N SER A 41 -8.59 -2.60 -60.94
CA SER A 41 -7.34 -3.28 -60.53
C SER A 41 -7.38 -3.83 -59.10
N ALA A 42 -8.52 -3.69 -58.40
CA ALA A 42 -8.67 -4.07 -57.00
C ALA A 42 -8.41 -5.56 -56.74
N HIS A 43 -8.67 -6.46 -57.70
CA HIS A 43 -8.57 -7.91 -57.48
C HIS A 43 -7.15 -8.38 -57.06
N ASP A 44 -6.09 -7.80 -57.63
CA ASP A 44 -4.69 -8.20 -57.35
C ASP A 44 -4.08 -7.50 -56.12
N GLN A 45 -4.44 -6.24 -55.86
CA GLN A 45 -4.08 -5.55 -54.61
C GLN A 45 -4.77 -6.18 -53.39
N ASN A 46 -5.98 -6.71 -53.58
CA ASN A 46 -6.79 -7.33 -52.53
C ASN A 46 -6.29 -8.70 -52.05
N MET A 47 -5.40 -9.41 -52.76
CA MET A 47 -4.90 -10.72 -52.29
C MET A 47 -4.11 -10.64 -50.98
N ARG A 48 -3.28 -9.60 -50.83
CA ARG A 48 -2.56 -9.33 -49.57
C ARG A 48 -3.52 -8.87 -48.47
N ASP A 49 -4.50 -8.05 -48.83
CA ASP A 49 -5.49 -7.54 -47.88
C ASP A 49 -6.46 -8.63 -47.40
N ARG A 50 -6.83 -9.60 -48.26
CA ARG A 50 -7.62 -10.79 -47.90
C ARG A 50 -6.89 -11.69 -46.91
N LYS A 51 -5.60 -11.93 -47.15
CA LYS A 51 -4.76 -12.72 -46.23
C LYS A 51 -4.58 -11.99 -44.89
N HIS A 52 -4.36 -10.67 -44.93
CA HIS A 52 -4.26 -9.86 -43.73
C HIS A 52 -5.58 -9.83 -42.93
N LEU A 53 -6.72 -9.71 -43.61
CA LEU A 53 -8.05 -9.79 -43.00
C LEU A 53 -8.27 -11.15 -42.33
N LEU A 54 -7.91 -12.25 -42.99
CA LEU A 54 -8.02 -13.60 -42.40
C LEU A 54 -7.09 -13.77 -41.18
N GLU A 55 -5.87 -13.25 -41.23
CA GLU A 55 -4.94 -13.25 -40.09
C GLU A 55 -5.53 -12.45 -38.92
N GLN A 56 -6.08 -11.25 -39.17
CA GLN A 56 -6.77 -10.46 -38.15
C GLN A 56 -7.99 -11.19 -37.57
N LEU A 57 -8.81 -11.82 -38.42
CA LEU A 57 -9.97 -12.61 -38.00
C LEU A 57 -9.57 -13.81 -37.13
N ASN A 58 -8.48 -14.49 -37.49
CA ASN A 58 -7.94 -15.60 -36.70
C ASN A 58 -7.41 -15.15 -35.34
N GLU A 59 -6.68 -14.03 -35.26
CA GLU A 59 -6.23 -13.50 -33.97
C GLU A 59 -7.40 -13.07 -33.08
N MET A 60 -8.40 -12.37 -33.63
CA MET A 60 -9.62 -12.04 -32.89
C MET A 60 -10.35 -13.28 -32.39
N THR A 61 -10.38 -14.34 -33.19
CA THR A 61 -10.99 -15.62 -32.83
C THR A 61 -10.24 -16.33 -31.71
N LYS A 62 -8.91 -16.31 -31.72
CA LYS A 62 -8.10 -16.87 -30.64
C LYS A 62 -8.32 -16.14 -29.32
N VAL A 63 -8.35 -14.81 -29.36
CA VAL A 63 -8.67 -13.98 -28.20
C VAL A 63 -10.06 -14.33 -27.68
N ALA A 64 -11.03 -14.46 -28.57
CA ALA A 64 -12.39 -14.83 -28.21
C ALA A 64 -12.50 -16.21 -27.58
N ALA A 65 -11.87 -17.24 -28.18
CA ALA A 65 -11.87 -18.60 -27.65
C ALA A 65 -11.21 -18.70 -26.27
N ARG A 66 -10.14 -17.92 -26.02
CA ARG A 66 -9.50 -17.84 -24.70
C ARG A 66 -10.43 -17.23 -23.65
N MET A 67 -11.12 -16.15 -23.99
CA MET A 67 -12.08 -15.49 -23.10
C MET A 67 -13.30 -16.38 -22.79
N GLU A 68 -13.70 -17.25 -23.73
CA GLU A 68 -14.76 -18.25 -23.54
C GLU A 68 -14.26 -19.59 -22.95
N LYS A 69 -13.02 -19.62 -22.41
CA LYS A 69 -12.42 -20.80 -21.75
C LYS A 69 -12.34 -22.06 -22.64
N LYS A 70 -12.29 -21.95 -23.98
CA LYS A 70 -12.06 -23.08 -24.88
C LYS A 70 -10.55 -23.39 -24.98
N CYS A 71 -10.10 -24.55 -24.49
CA CYS A 71 -8.69 -24.99 -24.50
C CYS A 71 -8.12 -25.40 -25.88
N ARG A 72 -8.80 -25.08 -26.98
CA ARG A 72 -8.38 -25.44 -28.35
C ARG A 72 -7.97 -24.18 -29.10
N GLU A 73 -6.94 -24.28 -29.94
CA GLU A 73 -6.69 -23.23 -30.94
C GLU A 73 -7.82 -23.29 -31.97
N VAL A 74 -8.68 -22.27 -31.97
CA VAL A 74 -9.81 -22.13 -32.90
C VAL A 74 -9.45 -21.04 -33.91
N SER A 75 -9.54 -21.36 -35.19
CA SER A 75 -9.44 -20.38 -36.28
C SER A 75 -10.83 -19.86 -36.67
N PHE A 76 -10.89 -18.70 -37.33
CA PHE A 76 -12.17 -18.12 -37.76
C PHE A 76 -12.98 -19.09 -38.65
N SER A 77 -12.27 -19.83 -39.51
CA SER A 77 -12.84 -20.85 -40.40
C SER A 77 -13.36 -22.10 -39.67
N ASP A 78 -12.99 -22.30 -38.39
CA ASP A 78 -13.54 -23.39 -37.57
C ASP A 78 -14.93 -23.07 -37.02
N ILE A 79 -15.29 -21.78 -36.92
CA ILE A 79 -16.57 -21.30 -36.37
C ILE A 79 -17.54 -20.93 -37.48
N MET A 80 -17.03 -20.33 -38.57
CA MET A 80 -17.83 -19.88 -39.71
C MET A 80 -17.22 -20.37 -41.02
N GLU A 81 -18.07 -20.75 -41.98
CA GLU A 81 -17.59 -21.10 -43.32
C GLU A 81 -17.17 -19.84 -44.08
N TYR A 82 -15.87 -19.66 -44.20
CA TYR A 82 -15.27 -18.53 -44.90
C TYR A 82 -14.11 -18.97 -45.80
N ASP A 83 -14.26 -18.72 -47.11
CA ASP A 83 -13.24 -18.92 -48.13
C ASP A 83 -12.75 -17.53 -48.59
N PRO A 84 -11.50 -17.16 -48.30
CA PRO A 84 -10.96 -15.84 -48.63
C PRO A 84 -10.92 -15.57 -50.15
N GLU A 85 -10.94 -16.61 -51.00
CA GLU A 85 -10.93 -16.43 -52.45
C GLU A 85 -12.33 -16.30 -53.05
N LYS A 86 -13.34 -16.92 -52.43
CA LYS A 86 -14.70 -17.01 -52.99
C LYS A 86 -15.73 -16.15 -52.27
N HIS A 87 -15.51 -15.77 -51.02
CA HIS A 87 -16.51 -15.11 -50.18
C HIS A 87 -16.26 -13.60 -49.99
N ASN A 88 -15.35 -12.98 -50.76
CA ASN A 88 -15.08 -11.55 -50.77
C ASN A 88 -15.60 -10.90 -52.05
N TRP A 89 -16.55 -9.98 -51.91
CA TRP A 89 -17.20 -9.28 -53.02
C TRP A 89 -16.86 -7.79 -52.99
N TYR A 90 -16.44 -7.25 -54.14
CA TYR A 90 -16.11 -5.84 -54.29
C TYR A 90 -17.10 -5.21 -55.25
N ILE A 91 -18.00 -4.40 -54.71
CA ILE A 91 -19.07 -3.76 -55.48
C ILE A 91 -18.67 -2.29 -55.69
N PRO A 92 -18.56 -1.83 -56.95
CA PRO A 92 -18.19 -0.45 -57.24
C PRO A 92 -19.31 0.53 -56.84
N SER A 93 -19.08 1.84 -56.91
CA SER A 93 -20.14 2.80 -56.55
C SER A 93 -21.31 2.73 -57.53
N LEU A 94 -22.55 2.87 -57.03
CA LEU A 94 -23.77 2.88 -57.87
C LEU A 94 -23.74 3.97 -58.94
N TRP A 95 -23.09 5.10 -58.66
CA TRP A 95 -23.02 6.26 -59.54
C TRP A 95 -21.60 6.48 -60.05
N HIS A 96 -21.44 6.81 -61.33
CA HIS A 96 -20.19 7.35 -61.90
C HIS A 96 -20.09 8.86 -61.60
N GLY A 97 -19.93 9.21 -60.32
CA GLY A 97 -19.82 10.59 -59.85
C GLY A 97 -20.89 10.98 -58.82
N VAL A 98 -21.04 12.29 -58.57
CA VAL A 98 -21.94 12.81 -57.54
C VAL A 98 -23.34 13.07 -58.13
N PRO A 99 -24.42 12.51 -57.56
CA PRO A 99 -25.80 12.78 -57.97
C PRO A 99 -26.14 14.29 -57.94
N PRO A 100 -27.14 14.79 -58.70
CA PRO A 100 -28.23 14.04 -59.34
C PRO A 100 -28.01 13.70 -60.83
N MET A 101 -26.98 14.24 -61.48
CA MET A 101 -26.74 14.03 -62.93
C MET A 101 -25.77 12.88 -63.24
N ALA A 102 -25.30 12.14 -62.22
CA ALA A 102 -24.37 11.03 -62.40
C ALA A 102 -25.09 9.82 -63.02
N PRO A 103 -24.56 9.20 -64.10
CA PRO A 103 -25.13 7.99 -64.66
C PRO A 103 -24.89 6.77 -63.75
N VAL A 104 -25.77 5.78 -63.84
CA VAL A 104 -25.64 4.51 -63.11
C VAL A 104 -24.40 3.77 -63.63
N ASN A 105 -23.58 3.30 -62.69
CA ASN A 105 -22.42 2.48 -62.96
C ASN A 105 -22.85 1.09 -63.46
N LEU A 106 -22.49 0.76 -64.69
CA LEU A 106 -22.79 -0.56 -65.27
C LEU A 106 -22.13 -1.69 -64.46
N GLY A 107 -20.90 -1.46 -63.99
CA GLY A 107 -20.14 -2.41 -63.18
C GLY A 107 -20.81 -2.72 -61.83
N TYR A 108 -21.57 -1.78 -61.25
CA TYR A 108 -22.36 -2.07 -60.05
C TYR A 108 -23.42 -3.15 -60.35
N SER A 109 -24.13 -3.01 -61.47
CA SER A 109 -25.21 -3.92 -61.84
C SER A 109 -24.67 -5.31 -62.19
N GLU A 110 -23.52 -5.37 -62.87
CA GLU A 110 -22.83 -6.62 -63.20
C GLU A 110 -22.34 -7.35 -61.93
N SER A 111 -21.61 -6.66 -61.05
CA SER A 111 -21.10 -7.27 -59.80
C SER A 111 -22.24 -7.73 -58.87
N VAL A 112 -23.35 -6.98 -58.78
CA VAL A 112 -24.52 -7.41 -57.99
C VAL A 112 -25.22 -8.62 -58.63
N SER A 113 -25.30 -8.69 -59.95
CA SER A 113 -25.86 -9.84 -60.66
C SER A 113 -25.02 -11.11 -60.45
N GLU A 114 -23.69 -10.96 -60.48
CA GLU A 114 -22.75 -12.05 -60.18
C GLU A 114 -22.89 -12.55 -58.74
N LEU A 115 -22.93 -11.64 -57.76
CA LEU A 115 -23.16 -11.99 -56.35
C LEU A 115 -24.49 -12.73 -56.18
N LYS A 116 -25.59 -12.25 -56.78
CA LYS A 116 -26.90 -12.93 -56.70
C LYS A 116 -26.84 -14.34 -57.28
N ARG A 117 -26.24 -14.50 -58.46
CA ARG A 117 -26.11 -15.82 -59.10
C ARG A 117 -25.29 -16.77 -58.25
N TYR A 118 -24.20 -16.28 -57.66
CA TYR A 118 -23.39 -17.07 -56.73
C TYR A 118 -24.20 -17.50 -55.50
N LEU A 119 -24.91 -16.58 -54.84
CA LEU A 119 -25.72 -16.87 -53.66
C LEU A 119 -26.79 -17.93 -53.94
N PHE A 120 -27.50 -17.84 -55.08
CA PHE A 120 -28.49 -18.85 -55.46
C PHE A 120 -27.85 -20.22 -55.68
N ASN A 121 -26.74 -20.29 -56.43
CA ASN A 121 -26.02 -21.54 -56.65
C ASN A 121 -25.46 -22.13 -55.34
N PHE A 122 -24.98 -21.28 -54.43
CA PHE A 122 -24.47 -21.68 -53.11
C PHE A 122 -25.59 -22.28 -52.27
N MET A 123 -26.75 -21.61 -52.17
CA MET A 123 -27.93 -22.13 -51.46
C MET A 123 -28.44 -23.45 -52.05
N GLU A 124 -28.46 -23.58 -53.39
CA GLU A 124 -28.80 -24.84 -54.06
C GLU A 124 -27.82 -25.96 -53.72
N THR A 125 -26.53 -25.66 -53.62
CA THR A 125 -25.50 -26.64 -53.25
C THR A 125 -25.62 -27.07 -51.79
N CYS A 126 -25.81 -26.13 -50.86
CA CYS A 126 -26.01 -26.43 -49.44
C CYS A 126 -27.27 -27.29 -49.18
N SER A 127 -28.34 -27.05 -49.94
CA SER A 127 -29.59 -27.82 -49.83
C SER A 127 -29.46 -29.31 -50.19
N GLN A 128 -28.33 -29.72 -50.80
CA GLN A 128 -28.02 -31.12 -51.12
C GLN A 128 -27.39 -31.87 -49.95
N TYR A 129 -26.81 -31.16 -48.97
CA TYR A 129 -26.08 -31.73 -47.83
C TYR A 129 -26.80 -31.53 -46.49
N GLU A 130 -27.69 -30.54 -46.38
CA GLU A 130 -28.46 -30.25 -45.17
C GLU A 130 -29.97 -30.48 -45.37
N SER A 131 -30.64 -31.07 -44.38
CA SER A 131 -32.09 -31.23 -44.41
C SER A 131 -32.79 -29.88 -44.27
N PRO A 132 -33.79 -29.55 -45.09
CA PRO A 132 -34.52 -28.28 -44.97
C PRO A 132 -35.19 -28.18 -43.60
N LYS A 133 -34.93 -27.08 -42.89
CA LYS A 133 -35.56 -26.78 -41.61
C LYS A 133 -36.95 -26.19 -41.83
N ASP A 134 -37.93 -26.61 -41.05
CA ASP A 134 -39.26 -26.00 -41.08
C ASP A 134 -39.30 -24.68 -40.29
N ILE A 135 -40.40 -23.93 -40.42
CA ILE A 135 -40.58 -22.64 -39.74
C ILE A 135 -40.55 -22.80 -38.20
N LEU A 136 -41.00 -23.94 -37.67
CA LEU A 136 -41.04 -24.18 -36.23
C LEU A 136 -39.63 -24.39 -35.67
N GLN A 137 -38.82 -25.19 -36.35
CA GLN A 137 -37.40 -25.38 -36.06
C GLN A 137 -36.61 -24.08 -36.20
N PHE A 138 -36.95 -23.22 -37.16
CA PHE A 138 -36.36 -21.88 -37.27
C PHE A 138 -36.71 -21.01 -36.06
N ILE A 139 -37.97 -21.03 -35.59
CA ILE A 139 -38.38 -20.27 -34.40
C ILE A 139 -37.68 -20.78 -33.14
N GLU A 140 -37.56 -22.10 -32.97
CA GLU A 140 -36.80 -22.70 -31.87
C GLU A 140 -35.33 -22.33 -31.95
N TRP A 141 -34.74 -22.34 -33.15
CA TRP A 141 -33.37 -21.91 -33.39
C TRP A 141 -33.15 -20.44 -33.02
N VAL A 142 -34.01 -19.52 -33.47
CA VAL A 142 -33.95 -18.10 -33.10
C VAL A 142 -34.13 -17.90 -31.60
N ARG A 143 -35.00 -18.69 -30.95
CA ARG A 143 -35.23 -18.61 -29.49
C ARG A 143 -34.01 -19.08 -28.71
N SER A 144 -33.40 -20.20 -29.10
CA SER A 144 -32.17 -20.71 -28.48
C SER A 144 -31.01 -19.75 -28.70
N LEU A 145 -30.87 -19.19 -29.90
CA LEU A 145 -29.91 -18.13 -30.22
C LEU A 145 -30.10 -16.92 -29.30
N TRP A 146 -31.34 -16.45 -29.16
CA TRP A 146 -31.66 -15.29 -28.34
C TRP A 146 -31.41 -15.54 -26.85
N ASN A 147 -31.71 -16.75 -26.35
CA ASN A 147 -31.45 -17.11 -24.97
C ASN A 147 -29.94 -17.21 -24.68
N ALA A 148 -29.15 -17.75 -25.59
CA ALA A 148 -27.69 -17.81 -25.46
C ALA A 148 -27.05 -16.42 -25.47
N VAL A 149 -27.52 -15.52 -26.34
CA VAL A 149 -27.07 -14.11 -26.38
C VAL A 149 -27.53 -13.33 -25.14
N LYS A 150 -28.66 -13.70 -24.54
CA LYS A 150 -29.21 -13.08 -23.32
C LYS A 150 -28.55 -13.59 -22.03
N HIS A 151 -27.95 -14.78 -22.04
CA HIS A 151 -27.54 -15.45 -20.81
C HIS A 151 -26.34 -14.83 -20.08
N GLU A 152 -25.73 -13.79 -20.62
CA GLU A 152 -24.81 -12.89 -19.93
C GLU A 152 -24.77 -11.57 -20.69
N ASN A 153 -24.32 -10.50 -20.05
CA ASN A 153 -24.32 -9.10 -20.53
C ASN A 153 -23.37 -8.83 -21.72
N PHE A 154 -23.28 -9.78 -22.65
CA PHE A 154 -22.35 -9.97 -23.75
C PHE A 154 -21.79 -8.71 -24.40
N ILE A 155 -22.62 -7.84 -24.96
CA ILE A 155 -22.14 -6.71 -25.77
C ILE A 155 -21.53 -5.59 -24.90
N PHE A 156 -22.10 -5.36 -23.71
CA PHE A 156 -21.63 -4.32 -22.80
C PHE A 156 -20.52 -4.83 -21.87
N SER A 157 -20.61 -6.07 -21.39
CA SER A 157 -19.54 -6.71 -20.63
C SER A 157 -18.27 -6.87 -21.46
N PHE A 158 -18.37 -7.11 -22.78
CA PHE A 158 -17.22 -7.34 -23.65
C PHE A 158 -16.34 -6.10 -23.89
N ARG A 159 -16.92 -4.97 -24.31
CA ARG A 159 -16.14 -3.72 -24.45
C ARG A 159 -15.59 -3.25 -23.10
N ASN A 160 -16.35 -3.46 -22.03
CA ASN A 160 -15.89 -3.14 -20.69
C ASN A 160 -14.80 -4.12 -20.21
N SER A 161 -14.82 -5.40 -20.61
CA SER A 161 -13.84 -6.41 -20.19
C SER A 161 -12.49 -6.24 -20.88
N LEU A 162 -12.46 -5.92 -22.19
CA LEU A 162 -11.20 -5.60 -22.87
C LEU A 162 -10.56 -4.31 -22.34
N VAL A 163 -11.37 -3.28 -22.08
CA VAL A 163 -10.90 -2.04 -21.44
C VAL A 163 -10.40 -2.35 -20.02
N ALA A 164 -11.14 -3.16 -19.25
CA ALA A 164 -10.79 -3.52 -17.88
C ALA A 164 -9.49 -4.34 -17.83
N ASP A 165 -9.32 -5.32 -18.71
CA ASP A 165 -8.09 -6.13 -18.78
C ASP A 165 -6.88 -5.29 -19.21
N ALA A 166 -7.01 -4.47 -20.26
CA ALA A 166 -5.93 -3.58 -20.67
C ALA A 166 -5.55 -2.58 -19.55
N TYR A 167 -6.54 -2.02 -18.85
CA TYR A 167 -6.33 -1.13 -17.72
C TYR A 167 -5.67 -1.85 -16.56
N TYR A 168 -6.09 -3.08 -16.30
CA TYR A 168 -5.55 -3.94 -15.26
C TYR A 168 -4.07 -4.25 -15.49
N GLN A 169 -3.68 -4.62 -16.71
CA GLN A 169 -2.28 -4.87 -17.07
C GLN A 169 -1.40 -3.62 -16.88
N LEU A 170 -1.92 -2.44 -17.26
CA LEU A 170 -1.23 -1.18 -17.00
C LEU A 170 -1.09 -0.92 -15.50
N SER A 171 -2.15 -1.11 -14.72
CA SER A 171 -2.13 -0.93 -13.27
C SER A 171 -1.15 -1.88 -12.57
N LEU A 172 -1.05 -3.14 -13.04
CA LEU A 172 -0.08 -4.12 -12.56
C LEU A 172 1.36 -3.62 -12.75
N LYS A 173 1.72 -3.24 -13.99
CA LYS A 173 3.06 -2.73 -14.32
C LYS A 173 3.38 -1.45 -13.55
N TYR A 174 2.43 -0.53 -13.50
CA TYR A 174 2.55 0.72 -12.77
C TYR A 174 2.84 0.50 -11.28
N SER A 175 2.15 -0.45 -10.64
CA SER A 175 2.38 -0.77 -9.22
C SER A 175 3.79 -1.30 -8.94
N GLY A 176 4.43 -1.93 -9.94
CA GLY A 176 5.82 -2.37 -9.86
C GLY A 176 6.77 -1.17 -9.90
N TRP A 177 6.57 -0.27 -10.85
CA TRP A 177 7.38 0.95 -10.97
C TRP A 177 7.23 1.88 -9.76
N GLU A 178 6.02 1.97 -9.19
CA GLU A 178 5.79 2.68 -7.92
C GLU A 178 6.60 2.06 -6.78
N TRP A 179 6.63 0.73 -6.66
CA TRP A 179 7.44 0.06 -5.65
C TRP A 179 8.93 0.32 -5.86
N ASP A 180 9.44 0.21 -7.08
CA ASP A 180 10.85 0.49 -7.39
C ASP A 180 11.24 1.91 -6.95
N PHE A 181 10.39 2.90 -7.24
CA PHE A 181 10.63 4.28 -6.82
C PHE A 181 10.60 4.42 -5.28
N ARG A 182 9.60 3.85 -4.61
CA ARG A 182 9.51 3.86 -3.13
C ARG A 182 10.71 3.16 -2.48
N LYS A 183 11.12 2.01 -3.00
CA LYS A 183 12.28 1.23 -2.55
C LYS A 183 13.54 2.07 -2.65
N GLU A 184 13.81 2.68 -3.80
CA GLU A 184 14.96 3.58 -3.97
C GLU A 184 14.97 4.71 -2.93
N MET A 185 13.81 5.32 -2.65
CA MET A 185 13.69 6.40 -1.65
C MET A 185 13.89 5.90 -0.21
N HIS A 186 13.37 4.72 0.16
CA HIS A 186 13.59 4.12 1.48
C HIS A 186 15.05 3.73 1.69
N LEU A 187 15.70 3.16 0.66
CA LEU A 187 17.13 2.85 0.68
C LEU A 187 17.97 4.13 0.82
N TRP A 188 17.59 5.22 0.16
CA TRP A 188 18.22 6.53 0.32
C TRP A 188 18.02 7.07 1.74
N MET A 189 16.79 7.03 2.26
CA MET A 189 16.45 7.51 3.61
C MET A 189 17.25 6.77 4.69
N SER A 190 17.40 5.45 4.58
CA SER A 190 18.23 4.64 5.47
C SER A 190 19.70 5.13 5.49
N LYS A 191 20.27 5.46 4.33
CA LYS A 191 21.62 6.01 4.22
C LYS A 191 21.72 7.46 4.74
N ALA A 192 20.71 8.28 4.47
CA ALA A 192 20.64 9.65 4.94
C ALA A 192 20.56 9.70 6.47
N ASP A 193 19.71 8.88 7.08
CA ASP A 193 19.61 8.73 8.54
C ASP A 193 20.96 8.35 9.15
N THR A 194 21.59 7.28 8.67
CA THR A 194 22.93 6.87 9.12
C THR A 194 23.98 7.97 8.93
N THR A 195 23.92 8.73 7.82
CA THR A 195 24.82 9.86 7.60
C THR A 195 24.60 10.95 8.65
N ILE A 196 23.35 11.34 8.91
CA ILE A 196 23.00 12.39 9.89
C ILE A 196 23.47 11.99 11.29
N GLN A 197 23.28 10.72 11.69
CA GLN A 197 23.69 10.22 13.00
C GLN A 197 25.22 10.22 13.19
N ASN A 198 26.00 10.13 12.11
CA ASN A 198 27.46 10.19 12.14
C ASN A 198 28.04 11.61 12.10
N LEU A 199 27.23 12.65 11.83
CA LEU A 199 27.70 14.04 11.77
C LEU A 199 28.09 14.61 13.14
N SER A 200 29.00 15.57 13.14
CA SER A 200 29.31 16.36 14.34
C SER A 200 28.25 17.45 14.57
N LEU A 201 28.23 18.04 15.78
CA LEU A 201 27.37 19.20 16.08
C LEU A 201 27.62 20.38 15.14
N ASP A 202 28.89 20.69 14.88
CA ASP A 202 29.27 21.80 14.00
C ASP A 202 28.78 21.55 12.57
N ASP A 203 28.89 20.30 12.09
CA ASP A 203 28.36 19.92 10.77
C ASP A 203 26.82 19.96 10.71
N LEU A 204 26.13 19.59 11.80
CA LEU A 204 24.67 19.65 11.90
C LEU A 204 24.14 21.10 11.96
N GLU A 205 24.95 22.05 12.41
CA GLU A 205 24.65 23.48 12.39
C GLU A 205 24.96 24.12 11.02
N THR A 206 25.81 23.49 10.21
CA THR A 206 26.31 24.04 8.93
C THR A 206 25.69 23.36 7.70
N ASP A 207 24.62 23.92 7.11
CA ASP A 207 24.02 23.56 5.80
C ASP A 207 23.76 22.06 5.50
N ALA A 208 23.97 21.13 6.43
CA ALA A 208 23.92 19.69 6.18
C ALA A 208 22.51 19.23 5.79
N LEU A 209 21.49 19.79 6.45
CA LEU A 209 20.10 19.56 6.08
C LEU A 209 19.82 20.05 4.65
N GLU A 210 20.42 21.16 4.23
CA GLU A 210 20.19 21.73 2.91
C GLU A 210 20.88 20.90 1.81
N LYS A 211 22.09 20.41 2.06
CA LYS A 211 22.78 19.45 1.17
C LYS A 211 22.00 18.14 1.04
N LEU A 212 21.46 17.61 2.14
CA LEU A 212 20.63 16.40 2.11
C LEU A 212 19.31 16.60 1.38
N LYS A 213 18.67 17.77 1.52
CA LYS A 213 17.50 18.12 0.71
C LYS A 213 17.86 18.16 -0.78
N GLN A 214 18.97 18.80 -1.15
CA GLN A 214 19.41 18.84 -2.55
C GLN A 214 19.65 17.44 -3.13
N ASP A 215 20.32 16.55 -2.38
CA ASP A 215 20.50 15.16 -2.79
C ASP A 215 19.16 14.41 -2.90
N ALA A 216 18.23 14.64 -1.96
CA ALA A 216 16.88 14.09 -2.02
C ALA A 216 16.13 14.55 -3.28
N TYR A 217 16.20 15.84 -3.62
CA TYR A 217 15.58 16.41 -4.81
C TYR A 217 16.10 15.75 -6.09
N ILE A 218 17.42 15.62 -6.23
CA ILE A 218 18.04 14.94 -7.38
C ILE A 218 17.53 13.50 -7.49
N LYS A 219 17.45 12.77 -6.37
CA LYS A 219 16.97 11.38 -6.37
C LYS A 219 15.48 11.26 -6.68
N LEU A 220 14.66 12.17 -6.18
CA LEU A 220 13.24 12.25 -6.49
C LEU A 220 13.00 12.54 -7.97
N ASP A 221 13.75 13.47 -8.55
CA ASP A 221 13.62 13.85 -9.96
C ASP A 221 14.03 12.70 -10.88
N VAL A 222 15.11 11.97 -10.56
CA VAL A 222 15.53 10.77 -11.31
C VAL A 222 14.47 9.67 -11.22
N GLY A 223 13.91 9.42 -10.04
CA GLY A 223 12.87 8.42 -9.85
C GLY A 223 11.58 8.76 -10.59
N GLU A 224 11.16 10.03 -10.55
CA GLU A 224 10.02 10.53 -11.32
C GLU A 224 10.24 10.37 -12.82
N GLN A 225 11.40 10.77 -13.35
CA GLN A 225 11.73 10.63 -14.77
C GLN A 225 11.67 9.16 -15.22
N LYS A 226 12.32 8.25 -14.49
CA LYS A 226 12.31 6.81 -14.77
C LYS A 226 10.87 6.26 -14.80
N MET A 227 10.04 6.67 -13.84
CA MET A 227 8.64 6.24 -13.77
C MET A 227 7.82 6.76 -14.96
N LEU A 228 8.00 8.03 -15.33
CA LEU A 228 7.32 8.63 -16.48
C LEU A 228 7.77 8.01 -17.82
N GLU A 229 9.06 7.69 -17.96
CA GLU A 229 9.60 6.96 -19.10
C GLU A 229 9.01 5.55 -19.20
N CYS A 230 8.87 4.83 -18.08
CA CYS A 230 8.22 3.51 -18.07
C CYS A 230 6.76 3.58 -18.55
N VAL A 231 6.00 4.58 -18.10
CA VAL A 231 4.63 4.81 -18.57
C VAL A 231 4.62 5.10 -20.06
N GLN A 232 5.49 6.00 -20.54
CA GLN A 232 5.56 6.37 -21.96
C GLN A 232 5.93 5.15 -22.83
N ASN A 233 6.97 4.41 -22.45
CA ASN A 233 7.44 3.21 -23.15
C ASN A 233 6.35 2.13 -23.20
N TYR A 234 5.51 2.00 -22.17
CA TYR A 234 4.40 1.05 -22.19
C TYR A 234 3.37 1.40 -23.27
N PHE A 235 3.01 2.68 -23.42
CA PHE A 235 2.10 3.11 -24.49
C PHE A 235 2.73 3.04 -25.90
N GLU A 236 4.05 3.05 -26.00
CA GLU A 236 4.80 2.91 -27.27
C GLU A 236 5.14 1.44 -27.62
N SER A 237 4.98 0.51 -26.68
CA SER A 237 5.42 -0.89 -26.81
C SER A 237 4.61 -1.76 -27.79
N GLY A 238 3.53 -1.22 -28.37
CA GLY A 238 2.69 -1.94 -29.33
C GLY A 238 1.82 -3.06 -28.73
N VAL A 239 1.64 -3.07 -27.40
CA VAL A 239 0.74 -4.01 -26.71
C VAL A 239 -0.70 -3.86 -27.24
N GLU A 240 -1.40 -4.98 -27.38
CA GLU A 240 -2.77 -5.00 -27.88
C GLU A 240 -3.71 -4.18 -26.97
N ASN A 241 -4.76 -3.59 -27.55
CA ASN A 241 -5.81 -2.85 -26.84
C ASN A 241 -5.37 -1.57 -26.08
N LEU A 242 -4.13 -1.09 -26.22
CA LEU A 242 -3.66 0.17 -25.59
C LEU A 242 -4.49 1.41 -25.98
N HIS A 243 -4.99 1.47 -27.22
CA HIS A 243 -5.84 2.56 -27.70
C HIS A 243 -7.15 2.71 -26.89
N LEU A 244 -7.61 1.63 -26.23
CA LEU A 244 -8.79 1.65 -25.37
C LEU A 244 -8.55 2.36 -24.03
N ILE A 245 -7.29 2.41 -23.58
CA ILE A 245 -6.89 2.95 -22.28
C ILE A 245 -6.08 4.24 -22.37
N GLU A 246 -5.88 4.79 -23.57
CA GLU A 246 -5.09 6.00 -23.81
C GLU A 246 -5.58 7.20 -22.97
N ARG A 247 -6.89 7.29 -22.73
CA ARG A 247 -7.48 8.33 -21.85
C ARG A 247 -6.96 8.31 -20.41
N TYR A 248 -6.47 7.17 -19.93
CA TYR A 248 -5.97 7.00 -18.56
C TYR A 248 -4.49 7.33 -18.42
N LYS A 249 -3.75 7.46 -19.53
CA LYS A 249 -2.32 7.76 -19.54
C LYS A 249 -1.98 8.97 -18.66
N GLU A 250 -2.74 10.06 -18.83
CA GLU A 250 -2.54 11.30 -18.08
C GLU A 250 -2.81 11.14 -16.58
N GLU A 251 -3.69 10.23 -16.18
CA GLU A 251 -3.98 9.93 -14.77
C GLU A 251 -2.82 9.19 -14.10
N PHE A 252 -2.20 8.23 -14.80
CA PHE A 252 -1.01 7.53 -14.29
C PHE A 252 0.22 8.46 -14.22
N ILE A 253 0.38 9.36 -15.20
CA ILE A 253 1.40 10.43 -15.16
C ILE A 253 1.16 11.35 -13.96
N ARG A 254 -0.07 11.82 -13.74
CA ARG A 254 -0.42 12.65 -12.58
C ARG A 254 -0.17 11.92 -11.26
N SER A 255 -0.53 10.64 -11.20
CA SER A 255 -0.27 9.80 -10.03
C SER A 255 1.23 9.68 -9.72
N GLY A 256 2.09 9.61 -10.75
CA GLY A 256 3.55 9.57 -10.55
C GLY A 256 4.09 10.88 -9.97
N LYS A 257 3.60 12.01 -10.46
CA LYS A 257 3.91 13.35 -9.92
C LYS A 257 3.41 13.52 -8.48
N SER A 258 2.20 13.03 -8.19
CA SER A 258 1.62 13.04 -6.85
C SER A 258 2.44 12.19 -5.89
N LEU A 259 2.87 10.99 -6.31
CA LEU A 259 3.76 10.12 -5.56
C LEU A 259 5.07 10.83 -5.21
N ARG A 260 5.72 11.49 -6.18
CA ARG A 260 6.94 12.28 -5.95
C ARG A 260 6.73 13.36 -4.88
N ASN A 261 5.63 14.11 -4.94
CA ASN A 261 5.30 15.14 -3.96
C ASN A 261 4.95 14.57 -2.56
N GLN A 262 4.38 13.36 -2.49
CA GLN A 262 4.16 12.66 -1.23
C GLN A 262 5.48 12.20 -0.61
N LEU A 263 6.37 11.60 -1.41
CA LEU A 263 7.69 11.15 -0.99
C LEU A 263 8.54 12.33 -0.53
N GLU A 264 8.56 13.44 -1.27
CA GLU A 264 9.28 14.66 -0.87
C GLU A 264 8.87 15.13 0.53
N ARG A 265 7.57 15.36 0.75
CA ARG A 265 7.05 15.83 2.04
C ARG A 265 7.39 14.88 3.17
N SER A 266 7.29 13.57 2.93
CA SER A 266 7.61 12.54 3.91
C SER A 266 9.12 12.50 4.24
N LEU A 267 9.98 12.51 3.23
CA LEU A 267 11.44 12.43 3.40
C LEU A 267 12.00 13.67 4.11
N ILE A 268 11.60 14.87 3.69
CA ILE A 268 12.06 16.12 4.29
C ILE A 268 11.66 16.17 5.78
N ARG A 269 10.41 15.79 6.09
CA ARG A 269 9.94 15.73 7.47
C ARG A 269 10.73 14.75 8.31
N LYS A 270 11.00 13.54 7.80
CA LYS A 270 11.83 12.54 8.50
C LYS A 270 13.26 13.04 8.73
N CYS A 271 13.88 13.67 7.73
CA CYS A 271 15.21 14.27 7.89
C CYS A 271 15.22 15.36 8.97
N GLN A 272 14.23 16.23 9.00
CA GLN A 272 14.10 17.26 10.04
C GLN A 272 13.94 16.65 11.44
N ASP A 273 13.08 15.65 11.58
CA ASP A 273 12.87 14.93 12.84
C ASP A 273 14.18 14.28 13.34
N ILE A 274 14.93 13.60 12.45
CA ILE A 274 16.22 12.96 12.80
C ILE A 274 17.27 14.00 13.20
N VAL A 275 17.37 15.12 12.47
CA VAL A 275 18.32 16.21 12.81
C VAL A 275 18.01 16.81 14.17
N LEU A 276 16.74 17.04 14.49
CA LEU A 276 16.32 17.53 15.81
C LEU A 276 16.74 16.58 16.93
N ILE A 277 16.52 15.28 16.73
CA ILE A 277 16.91 14.23 17.70
C ILE A 277 18.42 14.18 17.88
N CYS A 278 19.19 14.23 16.78
CA CYS A 278 20.65 14.24 16.83
C CYS A 278 21.17 15.45 17.60
N LYS A 279 20.64 16.66 17.34
CA LYS A 279 20.99 17.88 18.09
C LYS A 279 20.72 17.74 19.60
N GLY A 280 19.62 17.08 19.97
CA GLY A 280 19.31 16.76 21.36
C GLY A 280 20.34 15.81 21.99
N LYS A 281 20.64 14.70 21.30
CA LYS A 281 21.59 13.67 21.76
C LYS A 281 23.01 14.17 21.88
N SER A 282 23.49 14.97 20.93
CA SER A 282 24.89 15.41 20.93
C SER A 282 25.26 16.27 22.14
N LYS A 283 24.31 16.99 22.75
CA LYS A 283 24.56 17.68 24.04
C LYS A 283 24.90 16.69 25.15
N ILE A 284 24.18 15.58 25.20
CA ILE A 284 24.40 14.49 26.16
C ILE A 284 25.74 13.83 25.87
N ASP A 285 26.03 13.51 24.61
CA ASP A 285 27.28 12.89 24.20
C ASP A 285 28.50 13.79 24.52
N SER A 286 28.37 15.11 24.39
CA SER A 286 29.43 16.06 24.79
C SER A 286 29.73 16.04 26.29
N MET A 287 28.72 15.79 27.13
CA MET A 287 28.90 15.62 28.58
C MET A 287 29.53 14.26 28.88
N GLN A 288 29.05 13.22 28.22
CA GLN A 288 29.57 11.86 28.32
C GLN A 288 31.06 11.81 27.99
N ALA A 289 31.49 12.41 26.88
CA ALA A 289 32.90 12.46 26.47
C ALA A 289 33.80 13.16 27.52
N LYS A 290 33.31 14.21 28.19
CA LYS A 290 34.06 14.87 29.27
C LYS A 290 34.21 13.96 30.49
N TYR A 291 33.17 13.22 30.83
CA TYR A 291 33.19 12.29 31.96
C TYR A 291 34.08 11.08 31.66
N SER A 292 34.00 10.49 30.46
CA SER A 292 34.89 9.40 30.02
C SER A 292 36.36 9.80 30.11
N LYS A 293 36.76 10.99 29.62
CA LYS A 293 38.13 11.51 29.76
C LYS A 293 38.58 11.66 31.21
N THR A 294 37.66 12.01 32.11
CA THR A 294 37.96 12.14 33.54
C THR A 294 38.24 10.77 34.18
N ILE A 295 37.41 9.78 33.84
CA ILE A 295 37.58 8.39 34.26
C ILE A 295 38.89 7.82 33.72
N GLU A 296 39.19 8.00 32.44
CA GLU A 296 40.43 7.53 31.80
C GLU A 296 41.68 8.06 32.50
N ARG A 297 41.68 9.34 32.87
CA ARG A 297 42.76 9.94 33.65
C ARG A 297 42.90 9.31 35.04
N LYS A 298 41.79 9.02 35.73
CA LYS A 298 41.79 8.37 37.05
C LYS A 298 42.22 6.90 36.96
N VAL A 299 41.83 6.20 35.89
CA VAL A 299 42.26 4.82 35.60
C VAL A 299 43.77 4.77 35.36
N ASN A 300 44.33 5.69 34.57
CA ASN A 300 45.78 5.79 34.37
C ASN A 300 46.52 6.06 35.68
N LYS A 301 46.03 6.99 36.50
CA LYS A 301 46.61 7.27 37.81
C LYS A 301 46.59 6.04 38.73
N LEU A 302 45.46 5.32 38.78
CA LEU A 302 45.34 4.09 39.55
C LEU A 302 46.30 3.00 39.04
N LEU A 303 46.51 2.93 37.72
CA LEU A 303 47.45 1.99 37.11
C LEU A 303 48.88 2.28 37.55
N GLU A 304 49.31 3.54 37.55
CA GLU A 304 50.61 3.96 38.06
C GLU A 304 50.74 3.62 39.56
N GLU A 305 49.77 4.01 40.38
CA GLU A 305 49.75 3.74 41.83
C GLU A 305 49.79 2.24 42.16
N CYS A 306 49.20 1.37 41.33
CA CYS A 306 49.24 -0.08 41.49
C CYS A 306 50.56 -0.70 41.00
N LYS A 307 51.20 -0.14 39.97
CA LYS A 307 52.50 -0.62 39.46
C LYS A 307 53.67 -0.21 40.35
N GLU A 308 53.55 0.87 41.10
CA GLU A 308 54.57 1.34 42.06
C GLU A 308 54.62 0.53 43.37
N LYS A 309 53.68 -0.40 43.61
CA LYS A 309 53.70 -1.24 44.82
C LYS A 309 54.76 -2.34 44.71
N ASP A 310 55.48 -2.59 45.80
CA ASP A 310 56.55 -3.60 45.88
C ASP A 310 56.08 -5.07 45.73
N TYR A 311 54.77 -5.31 45.56
CA TYR A 311 54.18 -6.65 45.44
C TYR A 311 53.02 -6.68 44.43
N GLU A 312 52.88 -7.81 43.73
CA GLU A 312 51.82 -8.01 42.74
C GLU A 312 50.45 -8.17 43.44
N LEU A 313 49.45 -7.41 42.97
CA LEU A 313 48.10 -7.44 43.54
C LEU A 313 47.29 -8.64 43.01
N SER A 314 46.52 -9.25 43.90
CA SER A 314 45.53 -10.26 43.50
C SER A 314 44.39 -9.63 42.69
N LEU A 315 43.70 -10.46 41.89
CA LEU A 315 42.57 -10.00 41.07
C LEU A 315 41.46 -9.33 41.90
N GLU A 316 41.14 -9.92 43.06
CA GLU A 316 40.14 -9.40 43.99
C GLU A 316 40.55 -8.04 44.59
N ALA A 317 41.84 -7.86 44.85
CA ALA A 317 42.37 -6.58 45.34
C ALA A 317 42.30 -5.49 44.25
N LEU A 318 42.65 -5.82 43.00
CA LEU A 318 42.53 -4.89 41.86
C LEU A 318 41.08 -4.49 41.61
N GLU A 319 40.14 -5.43 41.69
CA GLU A 319 38.71 -5.15 41.53
C GLU A 319 38.19 -4.22 42.64
N LYS A 320 38.63 -4.42 43.88
CA LYS A 320 38.25 -3.58 45.01
C LYS A 320 38.79 -2.15 44.88
N GLU A 321 40.07 -2.00 44.51
CA GLU A 321 40.69 -0.67 44.29
C GLU A 321 40.05 0.06 43.11
N PHE A 322 39.83 -0.63 41.99
CA PHE A 322 39.13 -0.07 40.83
C PHE A 322 37.70 0.33 41.19
N GLY A 323 36.95 -0.55 41.88
CA GLY A 323 35.58 -0.28 42.29
C GLY A 323 35.48 0.90 43.27
N LYS A 324 36.49 1.12 44.11
CA LYS A 324 36.60 2.31 44.97
C LYS A 324 36.83 3.57 44.15
N MET A 325 37.85 3.58 43.29
CA MET A 325 38.15 4.71 42.39
C MET A 325 36.94 5.08 41.54
N TRP A 326 36.22 4.09 41.02
CA TRP A 326 35.03 4.28 40.20
C TRP A 326 33.90 5.00 40.96
N ARG A 327 33.58 4.54 42.18
CA ARG A 327 32.54 5.18 43.02
C ARG A 327 32.91 6.62 43.37
N GLU A 328 34.13 6.85 43.83
CA GLU A 328 34.62 8.20 44.17
C GLU A 328 34.58 9.14 42.96
N THR A 329 34.98 8.64 41.78
CA THR A 329 34.96 9.44 40.55
C THR A 329 33.54 9.79 40.13
N LEU A 330 32.56 8.88 40.27
CA LEU A 330 31.16 9.18 39.99
C LEU A 330 30.55 10.19 40.97
N GLU A 331 30.89 10.12 42.26
CA GLU A 331 30.43 11.09 43.26
C GLU A 331 30.97 12.51 43.02
N GLU A 332 32.15 12.64 42.40
CA GLU A 332 32.75 13.92 42.01
C GLU A 332 32.08 14.57 40.78
N LEU A 333 31.31 13.81 39.98
CA LEU A 333 30.70 14.33 38.76
C LEU A 333 29.50 15.25 39.06
N PRO A 334 29.23 16.27 38.23
CA PRO A 334 28.03 17.09 38.35
C PRO A 334 26.76 16.23 38.25
N PRO A 335 25.68 16.52 39.02
CA PRO A 335 24.42 15.81 38.91
C PRO A 335 23.78 15.96 37.51
N ASP A 336 22.99 14.96 37.10
CA ASP A 336 22.35 14.93 35.79
C ASP A 336 21.46 16.17 35.56
N ASN A 337 21.72 16.87 34.46
CA ASN A 337 20.93 18.05 34.05
C ASN A 337 19.65 17.68 33.27
N LEU A 338 19.38 16.38 33.07
CA LEU A 338 18.18 15.92 32.38
C LEU A 338 16.97 16.14 33.29
N LYS A 339 16.17 17.16 32.98
CA LYS A 339 14.98 17.51 33.76
C LYS A 339 13.85 16.53 33.47
N HIS A 340 13.38 15.85 34.50
CA HIS A 340 12.13 15.10 34.43
C HIS A 340 10.98 16.10 34.26
N GLN A 341 10.22 15.94 33.18
CA GLN A 341 9.06 16.76 32.87
C GLN A 341 7.78 15.98 33.14
N ASN A 342 6.73 16.68 33.57
CA ASN A 342 5.38 16.14 33.62
C ASN A 342 4.69 16.45 32.30
N ILE A 343 4.86 15.54 31.34
CA ILE A 343 4.35 15.66 29.97
C ILE A 343 2.83 15.71 29.96
N CYS A 344 2.17 14.95 30.84
CA CYS A 344 0.72 14.99 30.99
C CYS A 344 0.20 16.41 31.28
N THR A 345 0.86 17.15 32.18
CA THR A 345 0.47 18.53 32.51
C THR A 345 0.63 19.46 31.30
N ASN A 346 1.70 19.28 30.52
CA ASN A 346 1.96 20.03 29.31
C ASN A 346 0.87 19.76 28.24
N VAL A 347 0.58 18.49 27.97
CA VAL A 347 -0.46 18.07 27.02
C VAL A 347 -1.82 18.66 27.39
N PHE A 348 -2.22 18.59 28.67
CA PHE A 348 -3.49 19.15 29.13
C PHE A 348 -3.50 20.69 29.12
N HIS A 349 -2.35 21.35 29.26
CA HIS A 349 -2.23 22.78 29.06
C HIS A 349 -2.52 23.17 27.60
N HIS A 350 -1.96 22.43 26.63
CA HIS A 350 -2.26 22.63 25.21
C HIS A 350 -3.74 22.40 24.89
N LEU A 351 -4.37 21.37 25.46
CA LEU A 351 -5.81 21.12 25.29
C LEU A 351 -6.66 22.28 25.81
N ARG A 352 -6.32 22.80 27.00
CA ARG A 352 -7.03 23.95 27.58
C ARG A 352 -6.93 25.16 26.66
N LYS A 353 -5.73 25.47 26.18
CA LYS A 353 -5.48 26.60 25.27
C LYS A 353 -6.24 26.48 23.94
N ASP A 354 -6.34 25.27 23.39
CA ASP A 354 -7.13 25.01 22.17
C ASP A 354 -8.64 25.24 22.39
N LEU A 355 -9.16 24.83 23.56
CA LEU A 355 -10.58 24.94 23.91
C LEU A 355 -10.98 26.32 24.46
N GLU A 356 -10.03 27.19 24.82
CA GLU A 356 -10.30 28.55 25.31
C GLU A 356 -11.19 29.35 24.33
N CYS A 357 -10.94 29.20 23.03
CA CYS A 357 -11.69 29.88 21.97
C CYS A 357 -13.06 29.23 21.64
N ARG A 358 -13.41 28.10 22.27
CA ARG A 358 -14.63 27.31 21.97
C ARG A 358 -15.80 27.59 22.92
N GLY A 359 -15.64 28.52 23.87
CA GLY A 359 -16.71 29.02 24.75
C GLY A 359 -16.80 28.35 26.13
N GLY A 360 -17.64 28.91 27.02
CA GLY A 360 -17.71 28.51 28.43
C GLY A 360 -18.17 27.07 28.67
N LEU A 361 -19.02 26.53 27.79
CA LEU A 361 -19.53 25.16 27.89
C LEU A 361 -18.42 24.12 27.66
N ALA A 362 -17.50 24.37 26.73
CA ALA A 362 -16.35 23.51 26.47
C ALA A 362 -15.43 23.42 27.69
N ASN A 363 -15.14 24.58 28.31
CA ASN A 363 -14.30 24.66 29.51
C ASN A 363 -14.93 23.97 30.72
N GLN A 364 -16.25 24.09 30.90
CA GLN A 364 -16.97 23.39 31.97
C GLN A 364 -16.91 21.87 31.79
N GLN A 365 -17.11 21.38 30.56
CA GLN A 365 -17.03 19.95 30.25
C GLN A 365 -15.60 19.41 30.47
N LEU A 366 -14.58 20.14 30.04
CA LEU A 366 -13.17 19.77 30.28
C LEU A 366 -12.86 19.69 31.78
N GLN A 367 -13.31 20.67 32.58
CA GLN A 367 -13.10 20.65 34.04
C GLN A 367 -13.74 19.42 34.69
N GLN A 368 -14.96 19.04 34.27
CA GLN A 368 -15.63 17.83 34.76
C GLN A 368 -14.83 16.56 34.44
N LEU A 369 -14.31 16.44 33.22
CA LEU A 369 -13.49 15.30 32.80
C LEU A 369 -12.18 15.22 33.59
N MET A 370 -11.55 16.37 33.88
CA MET A 370 -10.33 16.42 34.69
C MET A 370 -10.57 16.04 36.17
N HIS A 371 -11.74 16.34 36.73
CA HIS A 371 -12.08 16.02 38.13
C HIS A 371 -12.57 14.58 38.31
N ASN A 372 -13.12 13.98 37.26
CA ASN A 372 -13.68 12.63 37.31
C ASN A 372 -13.25 11.83 36.07
N PRO A 373 -11.96 11.40 36.02
CA PRO A 373 -11.46 10.59 34.92
C PRO A 373 -12.11 9.20 34.97
N GLY A 374 -13.28 9.08 34.34
CA GLY A 374 -14.00 7.82 34.16
C GLY A 374 -13.30 6.83 33.23
N ARG A 375 -14.00 5.70 32.94
CA ARG A 375 -13.51 4.57 32.12
C ARG A 375 -12.94 4.98 30.76
N MET A 376 -11.98 4.17 30.31
CA MET A 376 -11.06 4.35 29.18
C MET A 376 -11.68 4.22 27.78
N ASP A 377 -12.99 4.05 27.61
CA ASP A 377 -13.55 3.79 26.28
C ASP A 377 -14.30 5.01 25.73
N PHE A 378 -13.92 5.47 24.53
CA PHE A 378 -14.71 6.45 23.80
C PHE A 378 -16.02 5.80 23.33
N THR A 379 -17.09 6.04 24.08
CA THR A 379 -18.42 5.50 23.81
C THR A 379 -19.37 6.62 23.38
N MET A 380 -20.23 6.33 22.41
CA MET A 380 -21.22 7.30 21.95
C MET A 380 -22.24 7.62 23.03
N LYS A 381 -22.45 8.92 23.23
CA LYS A 381 -23.43 9.45 24.17
C LYS A 381 -24.52 10.18 23.40
N LYS A 382 -25.77 10.06 23.84
CA LYS A 382 -26.91 10.76 23.22
C LYS A 382 -26.70 12.28 23.13
N ARG A 383 -26.00 12.87 24.11
CA ARG A 383 -25.67 14.30 24.16
C ARG A 383 -24.71 14.78 23.08
N TYR A 384 -24.06 13.88 22.35
CA TYR A 384 -23.14 14.24 21.26
C TYR A 384 -23.86 14.79 20.03
N LEU A 385 -25.17 14.61 19.92
CA LEU A 385 -25.99 15.08 18.82
C LEU A 385 -26.85 16.27 19.20
N GLU A 386 -26.99 17.22 18.28
CA GLU A 386 -27.90 18.36 18.44
C GLU A 386 -29.37 17.90 18.42
N MET A 387 -29.99 17.78 19.59
CA MET A 387 -31.38 17.33 19.74
C MET A 387 -32.41 18.22 19.03
N SER A 388 -32.14 19.51 18.83
CA SER A 388 -33.01 20.43 18.08
C SER A 388 -33.10 20.10 16.58
N PHE A 389 -32.13 19.35 16.06
CA PHE A 389 -32.10 18.82 14.70
C PHE A 389 -32.67 17.40 14.65
N VAL A 390 -32.18 16.50 15.52
CA VAL A 390 -32.64 15.10 15.61
C VAL A 390 -34.12 14.98 16.01
N GLY A 391 -34.64 15.92 16.81
CA GLY A 391 -36.03 15.93 17.27
C GLY A 391 -37.06 16.34 16.22
N ARG A 392 -36.66 16.99 15.12
CA ARG A 392 -37.59 17.39 14.04
C ARG A 392 -38.07 16.21 13.19
N ILE A 393 -37.35 15.09 13.20
CA ILE A 393 -37.65 13.90 12.41
C ILE A 393 -37.52 12.66 13.31
N LYS A 394 -38.66 12.15 13.79
CA LYS A 394 -38.71 10.94 14.63
C LYS A 394 -38.01 9.77 13.91
N GLY A 395 -37.01 9.17 14.57
CA GLY A 395 -36.32 7.95 14.10
C GLY A 395 -34.85 8.11 13.68
N LEU A 396 -34.36 9.34 13.43
CA LEU A 396 -33.02 9.59 12.85
C LEU A 396 -31.82 9.42 13.80
N PHE A 397 -31.99 9.24 15.12
CA PHE A 397 -30.83 9.06 16.02
C PHE A 397 -29.95 7.88 15.59
N LYS A 398 -30.58 6.80 15.11
CA LYS A 398 -29.89 5.60 14.62
C LYS A 398 -29.07 5.87 13.35
N ASP A 399 -29.54 6.78 12.51
CA ASP A 399 -28.93 7.13 11.23
C ASP A 399 -27.65 7.96 11.38
N TYR A 400 -27.57 8.77 12.43
CA TYR A 400 -26.40 9.60 12.73
C TYR A 400 -25.37 8.91 13.61
N GLN A 401 -25.78 7.95 14.44
CA GLN A 401 -24.89 7.30 15.39
C GLN A 401 -23.71 6.58 14.69
N GLY A 402 -24.00 5.72 13.70
CA GLY A 402 -22.97 4.95 13.01
C GLY A 402 -21.92 5.81 12.30
N PRO A 403 -22.31 6.79 11.46
CA PRO A 403 -21.35 7.67 10.80
C PRO A 403 -20.44 8.46 11.76
N ILE A 404 -20.97 8.92 12.90
CA ILE A 404 -20.16 9.63 13.91
C ILE A 404 -19.20 8.67 14.63
N GLU A 405 -19.64 7.44 14.92
CA GLU A 405 -18.76 6.39 15.48
C GLU A 405 -17.60 6.08 14.54
N ASP A 406 -17.89 5.91 13.25
CA ASP A 406 -16.87 5.64 12.24
C ASP A 406 -15.90 6.82 12.14
N ALA A 407 -16.41 8.05 12.07
CA ALA A 407 -15.58 9.24 11.96
C ALA A 407 -14.74 9.50 13.23
N ALA A 408 -15.27 9.21 14.42
CA ALA A 408 -14.51 9.25 15.66
C ALA A 408 -13.39 8.21 15.68
N ARG A 409 -13.69 6.97 15.24
CA ARG A 409 -12.72 5.88 15.13
C ARG A 409 -11.58 6.25 14.17
N ASP A 410 -11.91 6.80 13.01
CA ASP A 410 -10.94 7.24 12.01
C ASP A 410 -10.01 8.33 12.58
N ILE A 411 -10.55 9.33 13.28
CA ILE A 411 -9.75 10.39 13.92
C ILE A 411 -8.83 9.81 15.00
N ILE A 412 -9.35 8.94 15.87
CA ILE A 412 -8.58 8.28 16.93
C ILE A 412 -7.42 7.49 16.31
N GLU A 413 -7.68 6.74 15.25
CA GLU A 413 -6.69 5.91 14.59
C GLU A 413 -5.61 6.74 13.88
N ILE A 414 -5.99 7.82 13.18
CA ILE A 414 -5.02 8.77 12.59
C ILE A 414 -4.09 9.34 13.67
N CYS A 415 -4.65 9.67 14.83
CA CYS A 415 -3.92 10.22 15.95
C CYS A 415 -3.00 9.18 16.61
N LYS A 416 -3.49 7.95 16.78
CA LYS A 416 -2.71 6.83 17.32
C LYS A 416 -1.49 6.51 16.45
N ASN A 417 -1.69 6.40 15.13
CA ASN A 417 -0.60 6.20 14.16
C ASN A 417 0.44 7.33 14.21
N TYR A 418 0.02 8.58 14.42
CA TYR A 418 0.95 9.70 14.59
C TYR A 418 1.78 9.57 15.87
N VAL A 419 1.15 9.24 17.00
CA VAL A 419 1.82 9.05 18.29
C VAL A 419 2.82 7.89 18.23
N GLU A 420 2.41 6.74 17.71
CA GLU A 420 3.27 5.58 17.50
C GLU A 420 4.46 5.90 16.58
N GLY A 421 4.19 6.64 15.50
CA GLY A 421 5.23 7.16 14.61
C GLY A 421 6.28 8.00 15.34
N LYS A 422 5.86 8.89 16.24
CA LYS A 422 6.79 9.71 17.05
C LYS A 422 7.57 8.90 18.08
N ILE A 423 6.92 7.93 18.74
CA ILE A 423 7.58 7.04 19.71
C ILE A 423 8.67 6.20 19.04
N SER A 424 8.42 5.75 17.80
CA SER A 424 9.38 4.92 17.06
C SER A 424 10.73 5.60 16.77
N LEU A 425 10.80 6.94 16.84
CA LEU A 425 12.01 7.71 16.56
C LEU A 425 13.04 7.68 17.72
N LYS A 426 12.72 7.11 18.89
CA LYS A 426 13.62 7.01 20.06
C LYS A 426 14.26 8.35 20.48
N GLY A 427 13.53 9.45 20.27
CA GLY A 427 13.87 10.80 20.69
C GLY A 427 13.18 11.19 22.00
N ASP A 428 13.50 12.38 22.51
CA ASP A 428 12.78 12.98 23.63
C ASP A 428 11.44 13.59 23.18
N TYR A 429 10.55 13.88 24.13
CA TYR A 429 9.31 14.61 23.87
C TYR A 429 9.60 16.06 23.45
N ASP A 430 8.88 16.52 22.41
CA ASP A 430 8.86 17.90 21.97
C ASP A 430 7.43 18.47 22.09
N GLU A 431 7.30 19.68 22.62
CA GLU A 431 6.00 20.32 22.85
C GLU A 431 5.19 20.53 21.56
N THR A 432 5.85 20.59 20.41
CA THR A 432 5.17 20.71 19.11
C THR A 432 4.30 19.49 18.81
N TYR A 433 4.60 18.31 19.35
CA TYR A 433 3.86 17.08 19.07
C TYR A 433 2.38 17.20 19.48
N CYS A 434 2.11 17.83 20.63
CA CYS A 434 0.75 18.10 21.07
C CYS A 434 0.02 19.08 20.15
N GLY A 435 0.71 20.14 19.72
CA GLY A 435 0.17 21.12 18.79
C GLY A 435 -0.18 20.52 17.42
N GLU A 436 0.69 19.66 16.88
CA GLU A 436 0.44 18.93 15.63
C GLU A 436 -0.72 17.95 15.75
N LEU A 437 -0.83 17.24 16.88
CA LEU A 437 -1.91 16.30 17.15
C LEU A 437 -3.26 17.02 17.23
N LEU A 438 -3.34 18.13 17.98
CA LEU A 438 -4.53 18.97 18.05
C LEU A 438 -4.90 19.59 16.71
N LYS A 439 -3.91 20.03 15.93
CA LYS A 439 -4.12 20.56 14.58
C LYS A 439 -4.79 19.52 13.68
N ARG A 440 -4.32 18.27 13.68
CA ARG A 440 -4.94 17.17 12.91
C ARG A 440 -6.39 16.94 13.31
N VAL A 441 -6.67 16.83 14.61
CA VAL A 441 -8.05 16.65 15.10
C VAL A 441 -8.93 17.82 14.67
N ASN A 442 -8.45 19.07 14.82
CA ASN A 442 -9.20 20.26 14.44
C ASN A 442 -9.48 20.33 12.93
N GLU A 443 -8.50 20.02 12.08
CA GLU A 443 -8.68 20.00 10.62
C GLU A 443 -9.73 18.97 10.20
N THR A 444 -9.72 17.77 10.79
CA THR A 444 -10.74 16.74 10.50
C THR A 444 -12.12 17.13 11.00
N LEU A 445 -12.23 17.72 12.20
CA LEU A 445 -13.52 18.20 12.73
C LEU A 445 -14.10 19.40 11.96
N GLN A 446 -13.25 20.16 11.25
CA GLN A 446 -13.67 21.30 10.43
C GLN A 446 -14.08 20.92 9.00
N ASP A 447 -13.82 19.67 8.58
CA ASP A 447 -14.24 19.14 7.29
C ASP A 447 -15.76 19.26 7.11
N MET A 448 -16.20 19.61 5.90
CA MET A 448 -17.61 19.80 5.54
C MET A 448 -18.43 18.54 5.87
N LYS A 449 -17.86 17.35 5.62
CA LYS A 449 -18.48 16.07 5.95
C LYS A 449 -18.76 15.89 7.43
N PHE A 450 -17.91 16.46 8.29
CA PHE A 450 -18.08 16.38 9.74
C PHE A 450 -19.08 17.41 10.26
N LYS A 451 -19.14 18.59 9.63
CA LYS A 451 -20.12 19.64 9.95
C LYS A 451 -21.56 19.18 9.68
N GLU A 452 -21.77 18.34 8.66
CA GLU A 452 -23.08 17.76 8.32
C GLU A 452 -23.57 16.71 9.34
N LEU A 453 -22.71 16.23 10.23
CA LEU A 453 -23.08 15.28 11.29
C LEU A 453 -23.76 15.92 12.50
N HIS A 454 -23.92 17.26 12.54
CA HIS A 454 -24.61 18.01 13.60
C HIS A 454 -24.17 17.60 15.03
N THR A 455 -22.85 17.51 15.23
CA THR A 455 -22.25 17.15 16.52
C THR A 455 -22.21 18.35 17.47
N THR A 456 -22.34 18.09 18.77
CA THR A 456 -22.28 19.12 19.81
C THR A 456 -20.86 19.36 20.29
N ILE A 457 -20.64 20.45 21.02
CA ILE A 457 -19.37 20.73 21.69
C ILE A 457 -18.95 19.63 22.68
N TYR A 458 -19.89 18.86 23.24
CA TYR A 458 -19.57 17.73 24.13
C TYR A 458 -18.82 16.61 23.39
N PHE A 459 -19.17 16.38 22.12
CA PHE A 459 -18.46 15.40 21.28
C PHE A 459 -17.02 15.85 21.02
N GLU A 460 -16.83 17.10 20.58
CA GLU A 460 -15.51 17.68 20.32
C GLU A 460 -14.61 17.61 21.55
N VAL A 461 -15.11 18.01 22.72
CA VAL A 461 -14.33 18.02 23.97
C VAL A 461 -14.01 16.61 24.45
N ASP A 462 -15.00 15.70 24.49
CA ASP A 462 -14.77 14.33 24.95
C ASP A 462 -13.79 13.57 24.01
N LEU A 463 -13.87 13.80 22.69
CA LEU A 463 -12.96 13.19 21.71
C LEU A 463 -11.52 13.71 21.83
N LYS A 464 -11.34 15.04 21.88
CA LYS A 464 -10.02 15.66 22.06
C LYS A 464 -9.37 15.24 23.37
N TYR A 465 -10.16 15.19 24.45
CA TYR A 465 -9.68 14.74 25.75
C TYR A 465 -9.22 13.29 25.72
N TYR A 466 -10.01 12.40 25.10
CA TYR A 466 -9.67 10.99 24.95
C TYR A 466 -8.33 10.81 24.20
N ILE A 467 -8.20 11.41 23.02
CA ILE A 467 -6.99 11.29 22.18
C ILE A 467 -5.76 11.82 22.91
N LEU A 468 -5.85 13.00 23.53
CA LEU A 468 -4.71 13.60 24.20
C LEU A 468 -4.34 12.89 25.50
N ARG A 469 -5.28 12.26 26.19
CA ARG A 469 -4.98 11.45 27.38
C ARG A 469 -4.14 10.23 27.01
N GLU A 470 -4.54 9.50 25.97
CA GLU A 470 -3.78 8.36 25.44
C GLU A 470 -2.38 8.80 24.96
N ALA A 471 -2.32 9.91 24.21
CA ALA A 471 -1.05 10.47 23.74
C ALA A 471 -0.15 10.93 24.89
N ALA A 472 -0.71 11.53 25.94
CA ALA A 472 0.04 11.99 27.10
C ALA A 472 0.74 10.84 27.83
N GLU A 473 0.04 9.72 28.06
CA GLU A 473 0.62 8.54 28.67
C GLU A 473 1.76 7.97 27.82
N ALA A 474 1.55 7.91 26.50
CA ALA A 474 2.54 7.39 25.57
C ALA A 474 3.78 8.30 25.46
N PHE A 475 3.60 9.62 25.40
CA PHE A 475 4.68 10.60 25.39
C PHE A 475 5.42 10.71 26.73
N GLN A 476 4.73 10.52 27.87
CA GLN A 476 5.39 10.43 29.16
C GLN A 476 6.33 9.21 29.20
N ARG A 477 5.86 8.04 28.75
CA ARG A 477 6.72 6.84 28.64
C ARG A 477 7.92 7.10 27.73
N MET A 478 7.71 7.74 26.59
CA MET A 478 8.78 8.11 25.66
C MET A 478 9.84 9.02 26.30
N HIS A 479 9.41 10.04 27.05
CA HIS A 479 10.31 10.93 27.79
C HIS A 479 11.09 10.20 28.90
N ASP A 480 10.39 9.38 29.69
CA ASP A 480 11.00 8.62 30.78
C ASP A 480 12.02 7.60 30.24
N ASP A 481 11.71 6.95 29.11
CA ASP A 481 12.59 6.02 28.40
C ASP A 481 13.82 6.73 27.82
N PHE A 482 13.64 7.92 27.27
CA PHE A 482 14.71 8.75 26.76
C PHE A 482 15.69 9.13 27.87
N ILE A 483 15.19 9.65 29.00
CA ILE A 483 16.02 9.99 30.16
C ILE A 483 16.74 8.75 30.69
N ARG A 484 16.01 7.64 30.84
CA ARG A 484 16.56 6.37 31.33
C ARG A 484 17.72 5.85 30.48
N SER A 485 17.58 5.93 29.16
CA SER A 485 18.58 5.41 28.21
C SER A 485 19.75 6.37 27.99
N ASN A 486 19.53 7.68 28.18
CA ASN A 486 20.53 8.70 27.89
C ASN A 486 21.14 9.35 29.14
N SER A 487 20.80 8.90 30.36
CA SER A 487 21.45 9.37 31.60
C SER A 487 22.97 9.12 31.52
N PRO A 488 23.80 10.19 31.56
CA PRO A 488 25.25 10.09 31.59
C PRO A 488 25.75 9.10 32.66
N TYR A 489 25.21 9.16 33.88
CA TYR A 489 25.59 8.23 34.96
C TYR A 489 25.33 6.77 34.61
N ARG A 490 24.14 6.45 34.11
CA ARG A 490 23.80 5.05 33.75
C ARG A 490 24.64 4.55 32.59
N ARG A 491 24.87 5.41 31.58
CA ARG A 491 25.77 5.10 30.46
C ARG A 491 27.17 4.81 30.98
N LEU A 492 27.73 5.65 31.86
CA LEU A 492 29.04 5.39 32.45
C LEU A 492 29.06 4.08 33.25
N GLU A 493 28.10 3.84 34.15
CA GLU A 493 28.07 2.62 34.96
C GLU A 493 27.99 1.36 34.08
N SER A 494 27.29 1.42 32.93
CA SER A 494 27.26 0.34 31.96
C SER A 494 28.62 0.04 31.29
N LEU A 495 29.53 1.02 31.29
CA LEU A 495 30.88 0.94 30.70
C LEU A 495 31.95 0.49 31.72
N LYS A 496 31.59 0.38 33.00
CA LYS A 496 32.50 -0.01 34.09
C LYS A 496 33.17 -1.37 33.87
N PRO A 497 32.47 -2.45 33.44
CA PRO A 497 33.11 -3.74 33.20
C PRO A 497 34.20 -3.65 32.10
N GLN A 498 34.00 -2.83 31.08
CA GLN A 498 34.93 -2.64 29.98
C GLN A 498 36.17 -1.90 30.45
N TYR A 499 36.02 -0.78 31.18
CA TYR A 499 37.16 -0.07 31.76
C TYR A 499 37.94 -0.93 32.75
N PHE A 500 37.26 -1.76 33.55
CA PHE A 500 37.94 -2.69 34.46
C PHE A 500 38.74 -3.76 33.71
N SER A 501 38.17 -4.32 32.64
CA SER A 501 38.84 -5.28 31.77
C SER A 501 40.11 -4.69 31.15
N ILE A 502 40.04 -3.44 30.68
CA ILE A 502 41.18 -2.70 30.14
C ILE A 502 42.25 -2.47 31.20
N PHE A 503 41.85 -1.98 32.37
CA PHE A 503 42.75 -1.76 33.51
C PHE A 503 43.50 -3.06 33.89
N LYS A 504 42.77 -4.17 33.96
CA LYS A 504 43.33 -5.50 34.25
C LYS A 504 44.36 -5.93 33.21
N ASP A 505 44.04 -5.78 31.93
CA ASP A 505 44.95 -6.19 30.85
C ASP A 505 46.21 -5.31 30.78
N LEU A 506 46.09 -4.01 31.09
CA LEU A 506 47.23 -3.09 31.18
C LEU A 506 48.12 -3.36 32.40
N TYR A 507 47.55 -3.83 33.52
CA TYR A 507 48.30 -4.19 34.72
C TYR A 507 49.13 -5.47 34.50
N TYR A 508 48.53 -6.51 33.91
CA TYR A 508 49.19 -7.81 33.67
C TYR A 508 49.96 -7.89 32.35
N GLU A 509 50.09 -6.79 31.60
CA GLU A 509 50.86 -6.69 30.34
C GLU A 509 50.52 -7.79 29.30
N LYS A 510 49.24 -8.15 29.18
CA LYS A 510 48.79 -9.20 28.25
C LYS A 510 48.72 -8.66 26.82
N ASP A 511 48.97 -9.54 25.83
CA ASP A 511 48.78 -9.21 24.41
C ASP A 511 47.33 -8.75 24.18
N ALA A 512 47.18 -7.45 23.93
CA ALA A 512 45.90 -6.77 23.91
C ALA A 512 45.22 -6.83 22.53
N CYS A 513 45.92 -7.20 21.46
CA CYS A 513 45.41 -6.99 20.10
C CYS A 513 44.08 -7.73 19.82
N GLN A 514 44.04 -9.05 20.05
CA GLN A 514 42.84 -9.86 19.81
C GLN A 514 41.68 -9.45 20.73
N LYS A 515 41.95 -9.17 22.00
CA LYS A 515 40.93 -8.72 22.95
C LYS A 515 40.35 -7.35 22.59
N ARG A 516 41.21 -6.41 22.14
CA ARG A 516 40.77 -5.09 21.68
C ARG A 516 39.98 -5.17 20.39
N ALA A 517 40.36 -6.05 19.47
CA ALA A 517 39.58 -6.34 18.27
C ALA A 517 38.20 -6.90 18.63
N LYS A 518 38.12 -7.84 19.58
CA LYS A 518 36.85 -8.36 20.10
C LYS A 518 36.01 -7.27 20.79
N GLN A 519 36.63 -6.39 21.58
CA GLN A 519 35.93 -5.23 22.17
C GLN A 519 35.38 -4.27 21.12
N PHE A 520 36.13 -3.99 20.05
CA PHE A 520 35.64 -3.19 18.93
C PHE A 520 34.45 -3.86 18.24
N CYS A 521 34.54 -5.16 18.04
CA CYS A 521 33.46 -5.98 17.50
C CYS A 521 32.19 -5.89 18.36
N ASP A 522 32.31 -6.08 19.67
CA ASP A 522 31.17 -6.12 20.60
C ASP A 522 30.56 -4.73 20.87
N LEU A 523 31.38 -3.69 21.02
CA LEU A 523 30.92 -2.35 21.41
C LEU A 523 30.58 -1.42 20.23
N CYS A 524 31.19 -1.66 19.08
CA CYS A 524 31.04 -0.80 17.90
C CYS A 524 30.31 -1.52 16.76
N LEU A 525 30.84 -2.65 16.27
CA LEU A 525 30.29 -3.32 15.09
C LEU A 525 28.95 -4.00 15.36
N ARG A 526 28.82 -4.74 16.46
CA ARG A 526 27.60 -5.51 16.77
C ARG A 526 26.36 -4.61 16.90
N PRO A 527 26.35 -3.51 17.68
CA PRO A 527 25.21 -2.62 17.73
C PRO A 527 24.91 -1.96 16.37
N ALA A 528 25.95 -1.59 15.62
CA ALA A 528 25.80 -0.99 14.30
C ALA A 528 25.20 -1.98 13.26
N LEU A 529 25.59 -3.25 13.32
CA LEU A 529 25.06 -4.32 12.48
C LEU A 529 23.58 -4.60 12.81
N VAL A 530 23.20 -4.61 14.08
CA VAL A 530 21.80 -4.78 14.51
C VAL A 530 20.94 -3.59 14.05
N ASP A 531 21.42 -2.36 14.20
CA ASP A 531 20.73 -1.17 13.68
C ASP A 531 20.59 -1.21 12.15
N HIS A 532 21.67 -1.57 11.44
CA HIS A 532 21.64 -1.75 10.00
C HIS A 532 20.65 -2.83 9.56
N LEU A 533 20.61 -3.97 10.27
CA LEU A 533 19.68 -5.05 10.01
C LEU A 533 18.24 -4.52 10.04
N TYR A 534 17.82 -3.86 11.12
CA TYR A 534 16.43 -3.38 11.23
C TYR A 534 16.09 -2.21 10.29
N LYS A 535 17.09 -1.42 9.87
CA LYS A 535 16.93 -0.38 8.83
C LYS A 535 16.66 -0.97 7.45
N ARG A 536 17.18 -2.16 7.15
CA ARG A 536 17.10 -2.81 5.82
C ARG A 536 16.05 -3.91 5.76
N LEU A 537 15.89 -4.69 6.82
CA LEU A 537 15.04 -5.87 6.87
C LEU A 537 13.59 -5.56 6.46
N GLY A 538 13.03 -4.42 6.91
CA GLY A 538 11.68 -4.02 6.52
C GLY A 538 11.53 -3.76 5.01
N ILE A 539 12.58 -3.34 4.32
CA ILE A 539 12.59 -3.16 2.86
C ILE A 539 12.66 -4.52 2.17
N GLU A 540 13.53 -5.41 2.65
CA GLU A 540 13.70 -6.75 2.07
C GLU A 540 12.44 -7.61 2.25
N ILE A 541 11.74 -7.51 3.38
CA ILE A 541 10.45 -8.21 3.58
C ILE A 541 9.41 -7.76 2.56
N VAL A 542 9.29 -6.45 2.31
CA VAL A 542 8.33 -5.96 1.30
C VAL A 542 8.75 -6.44 -0.09
N ASP A 543 10.04 -6.42 -0.40
CA ASP A 543 10.55 -6.88 -1.69
C ASP A 543 10.30 -8.38 -1.90
N ASP A 544 10.50 -9.20 -0.85
CA ASP A 544 10.25 -10.63 -0.85
C ASP A 544 8.75 -10.94 -1.05
N VAL A 545 7.87 -10.27 -0.31
CA VAL A 545 6.41 -10.39 -0.50
C VAL A 545 5.97 -10.01 -1.91
N LEU A 546 6.57 -8.96 -2.49
CA LEU A 546 6.19 -8.47 -3.82
C LEU A 546 6.85 -9.21 -4.98
N SER A 547 7.94 -9.94 -4.75
CA SER A 547 8.70 -10.65 -5.79
C SER A 547 8.60 -12.18 -5.70
N GLY A 548 8.24 -12.71 -4.53
CA GLY A 548 8.15 -14.13 -4.25
C GLY A 548 6.81 -14.75 -4.63
N GLU A 549 6.47 -15.88 -4.00
CA GLU A 549 5.23 -16.62 -4.27
C GLU A 549 3.98 -15.78 -3.96
N MET A 550 4.09 -14.85 -3.01
CA MET A 550 3.02 -13.94 -2.58
C MET A 550 2.80 -12.76 -3.53
N SER A 551 3.64 -12.61 -4.55
CA SER A 551 3.56 -11.53 -5.53
C SER A 551 2.23 -11.49 -6.27
N ILE A 552 1.52 -12.61 -6.39
CA ILE A 552 0.20 -12.65 -7.03
C ILE A 552 -0.83 -11.92 -6.15
N GLN A 553 -0.93 -12.26 -4.87
CA GLN A 553 -1.91 -11.68 -3.95
C GLN A 553 -1.72 -10.17 -3.76
N TYR A 554 -0.47 -9.72 -3.65
CA TYR A 554 -0.14 -8.30 -3.42
C TYR A 554 0.31 -7.57 -4.69
N GLY A 555 0.33 -8.26 -5.83
CA GLY A 555 0.77 -7.70 -7.12
C GLY A 555 -0.23 -6.72 -7.70
N SER A 556 -1.52 -6.95 -7.46
CA SER A 556 -2.58 -5.99 -7.76
C SER A 556 -3.60 -5.90 -6.65
N ARG A 557 -4.30 -4.77 -6.65
CA ARG A 557 -5.48 -4.58 -5.84
C ARG A 557 -6.57 -5.61 -6.13
N SER A 558 -6.79 -5.96 -7.40
CA SER A 558 -7.83 -6.92 -7.79
C SER A 558 -7.55 -8.30 -7.20
N PHE A 559 -6.29 -8.77 -7.26
CA PHE A 559 -5.88 -10.02 -6.61
C PHE A 559 -6.01 -9.97 -5.09
N PHE A 560 -5.64 -8.84 -4.47
CA PHE A 560 -5.81 -8.67 -3.02
C PHE A 560 -7.30 -8.75 -2.64
N GLN A 561 -8.18 -8.08 -3.39
CA GLN A 561 -9.62 -8.13 -3.17
C GLN A 561 -10.22 -9.51 -3.41
N PHE A 562 -9.74 -10.25 -4.42
CA PHE A 562 -10.11 -11.64 -4.66
C PHE A 562 -9.74 -12.52 -3.47
N THR A 563 -8.49 -12.45 -3.04
CA THR A 563 -7.95 -13.30 -1.96
C THR A 563 -8.68 -13.02 -0.65
N VAL A 564 -8.90 -11.74 -0.33
CA VAL A 564 -9.70 -11.34 0.84
C VAL A 564 -11.13 -11.88 0.76
N GLN A 565 -11.81 -11.73 -0.38
CA GLN A 565 -13.19 -12.22 -0.53
C GLN A 565 -13.27 -13.75 -0.45
N LYS A 566 -12.29 -14.44 -1.01
CA LYS A 566 -12.17 -15.89 -0.90
C LYS A 566 -12.02 -16.33 0.56
N ASN A 567 -11.09 -15.73 1.29
CA ASN A 567 -10.87 -16.05 2.70
C ASN A 567 -12.11 -15.76 3.55
N LEU A 568 -12.74 -14.59 3.37
CA LEU A 568 -13.99 -14.24 4.05
C LEU A 568 -15.11 -15.26 3.80
N LEU A 569 -15.21 -15.77 2.57
CA LEU A 569 -16.19 -16.79 2.20
C LEU A 569 -15.87 -18.12 2.88
N GLU A 570 -14.61 -18.53 2.86
CA GLU A 570 -14.14 -19.77 3.48
C GLU A 570 -14.40 -19.77 4.99
N GLU A 571 -14.03 -18.70 5.68
CA GLU A 571 -14.19 -18.53 7.13
C GLU A 571 -15.65 -18.30 7.56
N GLY A 572 -16.43 -17.55 6.76
CA GLY A 572 -17.85 -17.30 7.02
C GLY A 572 -18.10 -16.48 8.30
N ASN A 573 -17.17 -15.59 8.67
CA ASN A 573 -17.29 -14.75 9.87
C ASN A 573 -18.00 -13.42 9.57
N PHE A 574 -19.18 -13.21 10.19
CA PHE A 574 -19.96 -11.99 10.03
C PHE A 574 -19.21 -10.71 10.44
N ASP A 575 -18.48 -10.75 11.55
CA ASP A 575 -17.82 -9.55 12.10
C ASP A 575 -16.70 -9.07 11.16
N GLU A 576 -16.02 -10.01 10.48
CA GLU A 576 -15.01 -9.70 9.47
C GLU A 576 -15.62 -9.12 8.20
N TYR A 577 -16.74 -9.66 7.72
CA TYR A 577 -17.49 -9.05 6.63
C TYR A 577 -17.91 -7.62 6.97
N LYS A 578 -18.38 -7.39 8.20
CA LYS A 578 -18.80 -6.07 8.67
C LYS A 578 -17.62 -5.08 8.70
N GLU A 579 -16.46 -5.48 9.20
CA GLU A 579 -15.25 -4.63 9.20
C GLU A 579 -14.72 -4.42 7.78
N TYR A 580 -14.67 -5.45 6.92
CA TYR A 580 -14.31 -5.30 5.50
C TYR A 580 -15.21 -4.28 4.77
N ILE A 581 -16.51 -4.31 5.04
CA ILE A 581 -17.50 -3.45 4.39
C ILE A 581 -17.43 -2.00 4.90
N ASN A 582 -17.42 -1.82 6.22
CA ASN A 582 -17.59 -0.50 6.84
C ASN A 582 -16.27 0.19 7.21
N HIS A 583 -15.19 -0.58 7.40
CA HIS A 583 -13.90 -0.14 7.93
C HIS A 583 -12.75 -0.75 7.12
N TYR A 584 -12.88 -0.69 5.78
CA TYR A 584 -11.98 -1.33 4.82
C TYR A 584 -10.49 -1.04 5.06
N THR A 585 -10.14 0.20 5.43
CA THR A 585 -8.76 0.60 5.77
C THR A 585 -8.17 -0.25 6.89
N GLN A 586 -8.92 -0.38 7.99
CA GLN A 586 -8.45 -1.10 9.16
C GLN A 586 -8.41 -2.60 8.88
N PHE A 587 -9.47 -3.12 8.26
CA PHE A 587 -9.54 -4.51 7.86
C PHE A 587 -8.34 -4.90 6.99
N ALA A 588 -8.02 -4.12 5.96
CA ALA A 588 -6.93 -4.42 5.05
C ALA A 588 -5.56 -4.37 5.75
N LYS A 589 -5.31 -3.38 6.62
CA LYS A 589 -4.09 -3.33 7.44
C LYS A 589 -3.95 -4.55 8.35
N SER A 590 -5.01 -4.89 9.08
CA SER A 590 -5.03 -6.04 9.98
C SER A 590 -4.84 -7.36 9.22
N SER A 591 -5.45 -7.50 8.05
CA SER A 591 -5.32 -8.69 7.20
C SER A 591 -3.88 -8.86 6.69
N ILE A 592 -3.26 -7.77 6.22
CA ILE A 592 -1.85 -7.79 5.79
C ILE A 592 -0.94 -8.15 6.96
N GLN A 593 -1.17 -7.57 8.14
CA GLN A 593 -0.38 -7.87 9.33
C GLN A 593 -0.52 -9.35 9.74
N ALA A 594 -1.75 -9.88 9.80
CA ALA A 594 -2.00 -11.28 10.14
C ALA A 594 -1.30 -12.22 9.16
N HIS A 595 -1.38 -11.91 7.87
CA HIS A 595 -0.73 -12.71 6.83
C HIS A 595 0.80 -12.66 6.93
N LEU A 596 1.42 -11.50 7.19
CA LEU A 596 2.86 -11.42 7.43
C LEU A 596 3.31 -12.30 8.61
N LEU A 597 2.50 -12.35 9.68
CA LEU A 597 2.78 -13.20 10.83
C LEU A 597 2.64 -14.69 10.50
N GLU A 598 1.71 -15.05 9.61
CA GLU A 598 1.55 -16.42 9.11
C GLU A 598 2.75 -16.84 8.24
N CYS A 599 3.09 -16.03 7.23
CA CYS A 599 4.16 -16.33 6.27
C CYS A 599 5.52 -16.50 6.94
N TYR A 600 5.90 -15.56 7.82
CA TYR A 600 7.19 -15.61 8.50
C TYR A 600 7.13 -16.34 9.84
N GLY A 601 5.99 -16.92 10.20
CA GLY A 601 5.73 -17.52 11.52
C GLY A 601 6.69 -18.66 11.88
N GLN A 602 7.13 -19.45 10.88
CA GLN A 602 8.08 -20.56 11.08
C GLN A 602 9.56 -20.09 11.14
N ARG A 603 9.82 -18.81 10.85
CA ARG A 603 11.13 -18.12 10.90
C ARG A 603 12.14 -18.47 9.81
N GLU A 604 12.06 -19.59 9.10
CA GLU A 604 13.12 -19.99 8.15
C GLU A 604 13.36 -18.92 7.08
N ASP A 605 12.29 -18.45 6.43
CA ASP A 605 12.37 -17.44 5.36
C ASP A 605 12.87 -16.09 5.88
N LEU A 606 12.43 -15.70 7.09
CA LEU A 606 12.89 -14.45 7.71
C LEU A 606 14.39 -14.48 8.01
N VAL A 607 14.89 -15.62 8.49
CA VAL A 607 16.32 -15.83 8.76
C VAL A 607 17.16 -15.80 7.47
N VAL A 608 16.60 -16.23 6.33
CA VAL A 608 17.26 -16.08 5.02
C VAL A 608 17.45 -14.60 4.68
N LEU A 609 16.41 -13.78 4.86
CA LEU A 609 16.50 -12.33 4.62
C LEU A 609 17.50 -11.65 5.58
N GLU A 610 17.49 -12.01 6.87
CA GLU A 610 18.45 -11.50 7.86
C GLU A 610 19.90 -11.80 7.45
N ARG A 611 20.18 -13.04 6.99
CA ARG A 611 21.51 -13.43 6.49
C ARG A 611 21.91 -12.66 5.25
N GLN A 612 20.98 -12.44 4.31
CA GLN A 612 21.27 -11.67 3.08
C GLN A 612 21.67 -10.24 3.41
N VAL A 613 20.92 -9.57 4.30
CA VAL A 613 21.23 -8.21 4.76
C VAL A 613 22.61 -8.15 5.42
N LEU A 614 22.88 -9.06 6.37
CA LEU A 614 24.15 -9.10 7.10
C LEU A 614 25.35 -9.45 6.20
N SER A 615 25.17 -10.36 5.23
CA SER A 615 26.22 -10.72 4.28
C SER A 615 26.62 -9.55 3.38
N ALA A 616 25.63 -8.79 2.88
CA ALA A 616 25.87 -7.64 2.02
C ALA A 616 26.68 -6.54 2.73
N ILE A 617 26.39 -6.23 3.99
CA ILE A 617 27.16 -5.24 4.76
C ILE A 617 28.52 -5.78 5.20
N THR A 618 28.62 -7.08 5.51
CA THR A 618 29.89 -7.72 5.90
C THR A 618 30.94 -7.62 4.79
N LYS A 619 30.52 -7.78 3.53
CA LYS A 619 31.40 -7.57 2.38
C LYS A 619 32.00 -6.15 2.37
N LYS A 620 31.17 -5.12 2.59
CA LYS A 620 31.62 -3.72 2.65
C LYS A 620 32.55 -3.46 3.83
N ILE A 621 32.26 -4.05 5.01
CA ILE A 621 33.13 -3.94 6.19
C ILE A 621 34.51 -4.51 5.89
N ARG A 622 34.60 -5.69 5.26
CA ARG A 622 35.87 -6.32 4.91
C ARG A 622 36.67 -5.46 3.92
N GLU A 623 36.03 -4.97 2.87
CA GLU A 623 36.64 -4.06 1.89
C GLU A 623 37.15 -2.77 2.57
N ALA A 624 36.40 -2.24 3.54
CA ALA A 624 36.79 -1.05 4.29
C ALA A 624 37.99 -1.29 5.23
N LEU A 625 38.02 -2.42 5.93
CA LEU A 625 39.14 -2.82 6.78
C LEU A 625 40.43 -3.02 5.98
N GLU A 626 40.34 -3.69 4.82
CA GLU A 626 41.50 -3.92 3.95
C GLU A 626 42.05 -2.64 3.33
N SER A 627 41.19 -1.74 2.85
CA SER A 627 41.62 -0.48 2.26
C SER A 627 42.21 0.48 3.28
N SER A 628 41.67 0.50 4.51
CA SER A 628 42.19 1.30 5.62
C SER A 628 43.57 0.81 6.07
N ALA A 629 43.79 -0.51 6.14
CA ALA A 629 45.07 -1.08 6.56
C ALA A 629 46.22 -0.74 5.57
N LYS A 630 45.91 -0.65 4.27
CA LYS A 630 46.90 -0.34 3.22
C LYS A 630 47.53 1.06 3.33
N GLN A 631 46.92 1.99 4.07
CA GLN A 631 47.45 3.35 4.20
C GLN A 631 48.67 3.46 5.13
N LYS A 632 49.04 2.38 5.86
CA LYS A 632 50.23 2.30 6.74
C LYS A 632 50.33 3.45 7.76
N VAL A 633 49.20 3.82 8.35
CA VAL A 633 49.10 4.87 9.37
C VAL A 633 48.84 4.24 10.75
N GLY A 634 48.92 5.02 11.82
CA GLY A 634 48.64 4.55 13.18
C GLY A 634 47.21 4.05 13.36
N LEU A 635 46.92 3.36 14.47
CA LEU A 635 45.62 2.74 14.72
C LEU A 635 44.46 3.75 14.73
N SER A 636 44.69 4.96 15.24
CA SER A 636 43.69 6.04 15.23
C SER A 636 43.29 6.42 13.82
N ASP A 637 44.27 6.75 12.98
CA ASP A 637 44.05 7.13 11.58
C ASP A 637 43.40 6.00 10.77
N PHE A 638 43.75 4.74 11.08
CA PHE A 638 43.10 3.57 10.50
C PHE A 638 41.61 3.52 10.84
N LEU A 639 41.23 3.69 12.11
CA LEU A 639 39.82 3.66 12.52
C LEU A 639 39.05 4.87 12.02
N ASP A 640 39.68 6.05 11.96
CA ASP A 640 39.08 7.24 11.36
C ASP A 640 38.78 7.03 9.88
N HIS A 641 39.73 6.42 9.13
CA HIS A 641 39.51 6.07 7.73
C HIS A 641 38.39 5.03 7.56
N PHE A 642 38.37 4.00 8.41
CA PHE A 642 37.31 2.99 8.43
C PHE A 642 35.94 3.62 8.68
N CYS A 643 35.82 4.46 9.71
CA CYS A 643 34.57 5.16 10.04
C CYS A 643 34.14 6.10 8.91
N LEU A 644 35.07 6.79 8.25
CA LEU A 644 34.79 7.65 7.10
C LEU A 644 34.21 6.86 5.91
N GLN A 645 34.74 5.67 5.63
CA GLN A 645 34.20 4.81 4.58
C GLN A 645 32.82 4.25 4.94
N MET A 646 32.63 3.86 6.21
CA MET A 646 31.37 3.29 6.71
C MET A 646 30.30 4.34 7.04
N ARG A 647 30.61 5.63 6.94
CA ARG A 647 29.75 6.75 7.38
C ARG A 647 28.32 6.77 6.85
N LYS A 648 28.07 6.17 5.67
CA LYS A 648 26.74 6.10 5.04
C LYS A 648 26.02 4.77 5.29
N GLU A 649 26.71 3.79 5.86
CA GLU A 649 26.28 2.39 5.94
C GLU A 649 26.06 1.94 7.39
N LEU A 650 26.92 2.38 8.33
CA LEU A 650 26.86 2.03 9.75
C LEU A 650 26.99 3.27 10.65
N VAL A 651 26.28 3.27 11.77
CA VAL A 651 26.44 4.27 12.84
C VAL A 651 27.37 3.68 13.90
N ILE A 652 28.56 4.24 14.03
CA ILE A 652 29.55 3.78 15.03
C ILE A 652 29.58 4.78 16.17
N SER A 653 29.26 4.30 17.38
CA SER A 653 29.29 5.11 18.59
C SER A 653 30.70 5.65 18.85
N LYS A 654 30.84 6.98 18.92
CA LYS A 654 32.10 7.65 19.26
C LYS A 654 32.56 7.28 20.66
N ASP A 655 31.64 7.22 21.62
CA ASP A 655 31.96 6.81 23.00
C ASP A 655 32.52 5.39 23.07
N SER A 656 31.93 4.46 22.31
CA SER A 656 32.42 3.08 22.24
C SER A 656 33.81 3.03 21.59
N LEU A 657 34.02 3.83 20.55
CA LEU A 657 35.29 3.91 19.83
C LEU A 657 36.40 4.48 20.72
N ASP A 658 36.11 5.52 21.50
CA ASP A 658 37.06 6.14 22.45
C ASP A 658 37.56 5.11 23.48
N ILE A 659 36.67 4.25 23.98
CA ILE A 659 37.04 3.16 24.92
C ILE A 659 37.95 2.12 24.27
N VAL A 660 37.66 1.76 23.02
CA VAL A 660 38.51 0.84 22.24
C VAL A 660 39.89 1.44 22.01
N MET A 661 39.97 2.77 21.85
CA MET A 661 41.21 3.51 21.63
C MET A 661 42.00 3.78 22.92
N PHE A 662 41.35 3.80 24.08
CA PHE A 662 41.98 4.08 25.36
C PHE A 662 43.16 3.12 25.65
N ASN A 663 44.39 3.67 25.65
CA ASN A 663 45.66 2.95 25.80
C ASN A 663 45.83 1.76 24.84
N ASN A 664 45.37 1.90 23.59
CA ASN A 664 45.51 0.84 22.59
C ASN A 664 46.77 1.06 21.71
N SER A 665 47.74 0.16 21.85
CA SER A 665 49.00 0.16 21.11
C SER A 665 49.07 -0.93 20.03
N ALA A 666 47.94 -1.53 19.66
CA ALA A 666 47.90 -2.60 18.66
C ALA A 666 48.40 -2.11 17.28
N LYS A 667 49.11 -2.99 16.57
CA LYS A 667 49.52 -2.73 15.18
C LYS A 667 48.31 -2.84 14.26
N THR A 668 48.19 -1.90 13.33
CA THR A 668 47.07 -1.78 12.38
C THR A 668 46.76 -3.08 11.64
N ASP A 669 47.77 -3.73 11.05
CA ASP A 669 47.57 -4.97 10.28
C ASP A 669 47.05 -6.11 11.16
N SER A 670 47.65 -6.31 12.33
CA SER A 670 47.26 -7.35 13.28
C SER A 670 45.86 -7.10 13.84
N PHE A 671 45.52 -5.84 14.11
CA PHE A 671 44.18 -5.46 14.59
C PHE A 671 43.12 -5.69 13.52
N SER A 672 43.39 -5.30 12.27
CA SER A 672 42.49 -5.52 11.15
C SER A 672 42.19 -7.00 10.94
N THR A 673 43.23 -7.86 10.92
CA THR A 673 43.06 -9.32 10.81
C THR A 673 42.24 -9.88 11.98
N ALA A 674 42.54 -9.48 13.21
CA ALA A 674 41.81 -9.94 14.38
C ALA A 674 40.33 -9.53 14.36
N VAL A 675 40.00 -8.32 13.88
CA VAL A 675 38.60 -7.89 13.67
C VAL A 675 37.93 -8.77 12.62
N GLN A 676 38.60 -9.04 11.49
CA GLN A 676 38.05 -9.91 10.44
C GLN A 676 37.75 -11.33 10.94
N GLU A 677 38.61 -11.88 11.80
CA GLU A 677 38.42 -13.20 12.43
C GLU A 677 37.23 -13.23 13.40
N CYS A 678 36.91 -12.10 14.04
CA CYS A 678 35.79 -12.00 14.99
C CYS A 678 34.42 -11.83 14.30
N ILE A 679 34.38 -11.31 13.07
CA ILE A 679 33.11 -11.00 12.36
C ILE A 679 32.14 -12.20 12.32
N PRO A 680 32.56 -13.42 11.92
CA PRO A 680 31.65 -14.57 11.88
C PRO A 680 30.97 -14.87 13.22
N GLU A 681 31.71 -14.83 14.33
CA GLU A 681 31.18 -15.07 15.69
C GLU A 681 30.08 -14.05 16.04
N ILE A 682 30.27 -12.78 15.68
CA ILE A 682 29.27 -11.73 15.93
C ILE A 682 28.01 -11.97 15.10
N LEU A 683 28.16 -12.32 13.82
CA LEU A 683 27.03 -12.53 12.92
C LEU A 683 26.18 -13.71 13.39
N ASP A 684 26.82 -14.82 13.77
CA ASP A 684 26.14 -15.98 14.34
C ASP A 684 25.44 -15.62 15.65
N GLY A 685 26.08 -14.82 16.50
CA GLY A 685 25.47 -14.31 17.74
C GLY A 685 24.24 -13.44 17.49
N ILE A 686 24.29 -12.53 16.52
CA ILE A 686 23.13 -11.68 16.14
C ILE A 686 21.97 -12.55 15.65
N LEU A 687 22.25 -13.51 14.76
CA LEU A 687 21.24 -14.40 14.20
C LEU A 687 20.63 -15.33 15.25
N ALA A 688 21.42 -15.82 16.20
CA ALA A 688 20.93 -16.60 17.33
C ALA A 688 19.96 -15.78 18.19
N GLU A 689 20.31 -14.54 18.54
CA GLU A 689 19.41 -13.64 19.29
C GLU A 689 18.14 -13.32 18.50
N GLN A 690 18.25 -13.10 17.18
CA GLN A 690 17.07 -12.89 16.36
C GLN A 690 16.16 -14.12 16.40
N SER A 691 16.71 -15.35 16.35
CA SER A 691 15.92 -16.58 16.31
C SER A 691 15.06 -16.83 17.56
N GLU A 692 15.42 -16.24 18.71
CA GLU A 692 14.66 -16.35 19.96
C GLU A 692 13.43 -15.43 20.00
N MET A 693 13.43 -14.35 19.21
CA MET A 693 12.33 -13.38 19.17
C MET A 693 11.14 -13.93 18.37
N ASN A 694 9.95 -13.37 18.56
CA ASN A 694 8.84 -13.64 17.65
C ASN A 694 8.82 -12.65 16.47
N VAL A 695 8.08 -12.98 15.41
CA VAL A 695 8.00 -12.16 14.19
C VAL A 695 7.45 -10.77 14.48
N GLU A 696 6.43 -10.66 15.35
CA GLU A 696 5.82 -9.39 15.71
C GLU A 696 6.84 -8.43 16.35
N GLU A 697 7.68 -8.95 17.24
CA GLU A 697 8.76 -8.20 17.87
C GLU A 697 9.79 -7.72 16.84
N ILE A 698 10.16 -8.55 15.87
CA ILE A 698 11.09 -8.16 14.80
C ILE A 698 10.48 -7.06 13.92
N LEU A 699 9.23 -7.23 13.47
CA LEU A 699 8.50 -6.23 12.67
C LEU A 699 8.31 -4.91 13.44
N SER A 700 8.16 -4.98 14.77
CA SER A 700 8.09 -3.77 15.61
C SER A 700 9.40 -2.99 15.64
N ARG A 701 10.54 -3.65 15.43
CA ARG A 701 11.88 -3.03 15.46
C ARG A 701 12.34 -2.49 14.10
N THR A 702 11.75 -2.94 12.99
CA THR A 702 12.11 -2.43 11.67
C THR A 702 11.79 -0.94 11.52
N SER A 703 12.68 -0.19 10.86
CA SER A 703 12.49 1.24 10.60
C SER A 703 11.38 1.51 9.58
N LEU A 704 11.24 0.62 8.61
CA LEU A 704 10.11 0.59 7.67
C LEU A 704 9.12 -0.47 8.12
N LYS A 705 7.84 -0.12 8.25
CA LYS A 705 6.77 -1.06 8.57
C LYS A 705 6.29 -1.76 7.30
N PRO A 706 6.58 -3.07 7.09
CA PRO A 706 6.23 -3.75 5.85
C PRO A 706 4.73 -3.71 5.56
N GLN A 707 3.91 -3.87 6.60
CA GLN A 707 2.45 -3.85 6.49
C GLN A 707 1.92 -2.53 5.92
N ASP A 708 2.51 -1.38 6.30
CA ASP A 708 2.07 -0.08 5.82
C ASP A 708 2.48 0.16 4.36
N GLU A 709 3.62 -0.34 3.92
CA GLU A 709 4.06 -0.22 2.53
C GLU A 709 3.31 -1.17 1.59
N ILE A 710 3.09 -2.42 2.01
CA ILE A 710 2.25 -3.37 1.26
C ILE A 710 0.82 -2.81 1.16
N PHE A 711 0.30 -2.26 2.27
CA PHE A 711 -1.02 -1.62 2.29
C PHE A 711 -1.12 -0.48 1.27
N LYS A 712 -0.12 0.42 1.18
CA LYS A 712 -0.13 1.51 0.18
C LYS A 712 -0.23 0.99 -1.25
N LYS A 713 0.33 -0.18 -1.55
CA LYS A 713 0.27 -0.80 -2.87
C LYS A 713 -1.13 -1.32 -3.22
N VAL A 714 -1.82 -1.99 -2.29
CA VAL A 714 -3.09 -2.68 -2.57
C VAL A 714 -4.35 -1.87 -2.24
N PHE A 715 -4.22 -0.83 -1.41
CA PHE A 715 -5.38 -0.08 -0.91
C PHE A 715 -5.98 0.92 -1.91
N GLY A 716 -5.15 1.48 -2.81
CA GLY A 716 -5.55 2.53 -3.76
C GLY A 716 -5.88 3.86 -3.06
N CYS A 717 -6.86 4.62 -3.59
CA CYS A 717 -7.22 5.94 -3.07
C CYS A 717 -8.03 5.93 -1.76
N GLY A 718 -8.45 4.75 -1.29
CA GLY A 718 -9.23 4.58 -0.05
C GLY A 718 -10.67 5.09 -0.08
N LYS A 719 -11.15 5.67 -1.19
CA LYS A 719 -12.55 6.09 -1.30
C LYS A 719 -13.45 4.88 -1.52
N GLN A 720 -14.62 4.91 -0.89
CA GLN A 720 -15.68 3.90 -1.06
C GLN A 720 -16.93 4.54 -1.67
N CYS A 721 -17.68 3.77 -2.47
CA CYS A 721 -18.91 4.21 -3.07
C CYS A 721 -19.86 4.73 -1.97
N PRO A 722 -20.46 5.92 -2.15
CA PRO A 722 -21.30 6.54 -1.11
C PRO A 722 -22.51 5.68 -0.72
N PHE A 723 -22.96 4.81 -1.63
CA PHE A 723 -24.17 4.00 -1.44
C PHE A 723 -23.88 2.59 -0.90
N CYS A 724 -23.07 1.79 -1.60
CA CYS A 724 -22.84 0.38 -1.23
C CYS A 724 -21.49 0.12 -0.54
N LYS A 725 -20.67 1.17 -0.34
CA LYS A 725 -19.34 1.09 0.29
C LYS A 725 -18.31 0.23 -0.44
N VAL A 726 -18.54 -0.17 -1.69
CA VAL A 726 -17.49 -0.85 -2.49
C VAL A 726 -16.28 0.09 -2.65
N PRO A 727 -15.04 -0.37 -2.43
CA PRO A 727 -13.86 0.48 -2.55
C PRO A 727 -13.56 0.81 -4.02
N CYS A 728 -13.13 2.04 -4.32
CA CYS A 728 -12.97 2.56 -5.68
C CYS A 728 -11.81 1.90 -6.45
N GLU A 729 -12.04 1.23 -7.56
CA GLU A 729 -11.07 0.42 -8.31
C GLU A 729 -10.04 1.20 -9.16
N ALA A 730 -10.13 2.53 -9.21
CA ALA A 730 -9.19 3.32 -9.99
C ALA A 730 -7.74 3.09 -9.51
N GLY A 731 -6.87 2.85 -10.49
CA GLY A 731 -5.42 2.74 -10.34
C GLY A 731 -4.75 4.10 -10.21
N GLY A 732 -3.60 4.11 -9.53
CA GLY A 732 -2.93 5.35 -9.14
C GLY A 732 -3.59 6.05 -7.94
N GLY A 733 -2.84 6.89 -7.25
CA GLY A 733 -3.29 7.55 -6.02
C GLY A 733 -4.09 8.84 -6.23
N ASP A 734 -4.01 9.46 -7.42
CA ASP A 734 -4.52 10.81 -7.69
C ASP A 734 -5.31 10.88 -9.00
N HIS A 735 -6.50 10.25 -8.98
CA HIS A 735 -7.43 10.19 -10.10
C HIS A 735 -8.64 11.11 -9.87
N GLN A 736 -9.26 11.60 -10.95
CA GLN A 736 -10.34 12.60 -10.88
C GLN A 736 -11.72 12.01 -10.62
N GLU A 737 -12.01 10.84 -11.18
CA GLU A 737 -13.28 10.14 -10.98
C GLU A 737 -13.05 8.81 -10.25
N HIS A 738 -13.89 8.52 -9.26
CA HIS A 738 -13.96 7.26 -8.54
C HIS A 738 -14.98 6.33 -9.20
N PHE A 739 -14.60 5.08 -9.47
CA PHE A 739 -15.52 4.07 -10.01
C PHE A 739 -15.30 2.71 -9.34
N ALA A 740 -16.26 1.82 -9.52
CA ALA A 740 -16.13 0.38 -9.28
C ALA A 740 -16.88 -0.35 -10.40
N SER A 741 -16.32 -1.43 -10.91
CA SER A 741 -16.88 -2.19 -12.02
C SER A 741 -18.07 -3.02 -11.57
N VAL A 742 -18.01 -3.54 -10.34
CA VAL A 742 -19.08 -4.33 -9.73
C VAL A 742 -19.51 -3.69 -8.42
N HIS A 743 -20.78 -3.30 -8.35
CA HIS A 743 -21.39 -2.83 -7.10
C HIS A 743 -22.06 -3.99 -6.35
N ARG A 744 -22.11 -3.88 -5.03
CA ARG A 744 -22.80 -4.82 -4.13
C ARG A 744 -24.13 -4.25 -3.61
N PRO A 745 -25.01 -5.08 -3.04
CA PRO A 745 -26.25 -4.63 -2.42
C PRO A 745 -26.06 -3.49 -1.43
N GLN A 746 -26.84 -2.41 -1.55
CA GLN A 746 -26.67 -1.21 -0.73
C GLN A 746 -26.92 -1.43 0.76
N GLY A 747 -27.76 -2.41 1.11
CA GLY A 747 -28.05 -2.79 2.50
C GLY A 747 -26.85 -3.31 3.26
N LEU A 748 -25.88 -3.92 2.57
CA LEU A 748 -24.60 -4.26 3.17
C LEU A 748 -23.87 -3.00 3.65
N GLY A 749 -23.96 -1.90 2.89
CA GLY A 749 -23.45 -0.56 3.23
C GLY A 749 -24.33 0.27 4.16
N ARG A 750 -25.24 -0.36 4.92
CA ARG A 750 -26.21 0.24 5.88
C ARG A 750 -27.43 0.92 5.27
N TYR A 751 -27.62 0.87 3.94
CA TYR A 751 -28.78 1.50 3.33
C TYR A 751 -30.08 0.72 3.60
N ARG A 752 -31.14 1.44 3.99
CA ARG A 752 -32.44 0.85 4.30
C ARG A 752 -33.59 1.75 3.89
N ASN A 753 -34.73 1.14 3.63
CA ASN A 753 -35.95 1.89 3.36
C ASN A 753 -36.42 2.60 4.63
N PHE A 754 -36.68 3.90 4.53
CA PHE A 754 -37.08 4.72 5.69
C PHE A 754 -38.38 4.26 6.35
N TYR A 755 -39.38 3.85 5.57
CA TYR A 755 -40.71 3.53 6.09
C TYR A 755 -40.77 2.13 6.67
N THR A 756 -40.19 1.15 5.96
CA THR A 756 -40.21 -0.26 6.41
C THR A 756 -39.05 -0.60 7.33
N ASN A 757 -38.03 0.26 7.40
CA ASN A 757 -36.76 0.02 8.08
C ASN A 757 -35.97 -1.19 7.54
N LYS A 758 -36.40 -1.79 6.42
CA LYS A 758 -35.77 -2.98 5.83
C LYS A 758 -34.53 -2.63 5.02
N LEU A 759 -33.48 -3.44 5.15
CA LEU A 759 -32.28 -3.33 4.33
C LEU A 759 -32.63 -3.51 2.83
N VAL A 760 -31.91 -2.79 1.97
CA VAL A 760 -32.19 -2.76 0.52
C VAL A 760 -31.19 -3.65 -0.23
N TYR A 761 -31.70 -4.51 -1.11
CA TYR A 761 -30.85 -5.39 -1.93
C TYR A 761 -30.53 -4.86 -3.34
N SER A 762 -31.12 -3.74 -3.75
CA SER A 762 -30.82 -3.10 -5.04
C SER A 762 -29.37 -2.62 -5.13
N LEU A 763 -28.88 -2.53 -6.36
CA LEU A 763 -27.52 -2.09 -6.67
C LEU A 763 -27.50 -0.63 -7.09
N CYS A 764 -26.35 0.01 -6.91
CA CYS A 764 -26.14 1.38 -7.36
C CYS A 764 -26.32 1.51 -8.88
N SER A 765 -25.81 0.55 -9.66
CA SER A 765 -25.85 0.54 -11.13
C SER A 765 -27.28 0.48 -11.70
N SER A 766 -28.16 -0.30 -11.06
CA SER A 766 -29.57 -0.41 -11.46
C SER A 766 -30.40 0.76 -10.93
N ASP A 767 -30.10 1.30 -9.75
CA ASP A 767 -30.85 2.41 -9.19
C ASP A 767 -30.61 3.72 -9.98
N VAL A 768 -29.38 3.99 -10.46
CA VAL A 768 -29.07 5.21 -11.24
C VAL A 768 -29.76 5.29 -12.61
N VAL A 769 -30.28 4.18 -13.14
CA VAL A 769 -31.09 4.16 -14.38
C VAL A 769 -32.59 4.12 -14.11
N SER A 770 -32.98 3.77 -12.89
CA SER A 770 -34.38 3.69 -12.47
C SER A 770 -34.96 5.05 -12.06
N ASN A 771 -36.22 5.06 -11.63
CA ASN A 771 -36.83 6.23 -10.97
C ASN A 771 -36.72 6.14 -9.43
N ALA A 772 -35.83 5.29 -8.91
CA ALA A 772 -35.56 5.19 -7.49
C ALA A 772 -35.05 6.52 -6.94
N LEU A 773 -35.35 6.73 -5.66
CA LEU A 773 -34.92 7.90 -4.91
C LEU A 773 -33.98 7.44 -3.79
N PHE A 774 -32.90 8.18 -3.56
CA PHE A 774 -32.04 8.02 -2.40
C PHE A 774 -32.25 9.17 -1.41
N ARG A 775 -31.86 8.92 -0.17
CA ARG A 775 -31.75 9.93 0.88
C ARG A 775 -30.70 9.49 1.88
N ASN A 776 -29.86 10.39 2.34
CA ASN A 776 -28.82 10.11 3.33
C ASN A 776 -28.39 11.42 4.01
N GLY A 777 -27.31 11.38 4.81
CA GLY A 777 -26.79 12.56 5.49
C GLY A 777 -26.42 13.69 4.52
N ASP A 778 -25.78 13.37 3.39
CA ASP A 778 -25.32 14.34 2.40
C ASP A 778 -26.48 15.06 1.70
N THR A 779 -27.67 14.45 1.66
CA THR A 779 -28.90 15.09 1.15
C THR A 779 -29.71 15.84 2.21
N GLY A 780 -29.18 16.01 3.42
CA GLY A 780 -29.96 16.53 4.55
C GLY A 780 -31.19 15.65 4.86
N TRP A 781 -31.12 14.36 4.51
CA TRP A 781 -32.20 13.38 4.61
C TRP A 781 -33.41 13.65 3.73
N GLU A 782 -33.30 14.49 2.70
CA GLU A 782 -34.32 14.66 1.68
C GLU A 782 -34.17 13.63 0.56
N TYR A 783 -35.29 13.29 -0.10
CA TYR A 783 -35.30 12.34 -1.21
C TYR A 783 -34.86 13.00 -2.51
N HIS A 784 -33.91 12.39 -3.20
CA HIS A 784 -33.40 12.82 -4.50
C HIS A 784 -33.35 11.65 -5.50
N PRO A 785 -33.57 11.90 -6.80
CA PRO A 785 -33.43 10.86 -7.81
C PRO A 785 -32.00 10.32 -7.89
N TYR A 786 -31.83 8.99 -7.93
CA TYR A 786 -30.51 8.39 -8.15
C TYR A 786 -29.87 8.85 -9.47
N LYS A 787 -30.65 9.15 -10.50
CA LYS A 787 -30.17 9.73 -11.77
C LYS A 787 -29.39 11.05 -11.61
N GLU A 788 -29.61 11.77 -10.52
CA GLU A 788 -28.98 13.06 -10.22
C GLU A 788 -27.92 12.96 -9.09
N TYR A 789 -27.46 11.75 -8.77
CA TYR A 789 -26.50 11.53 -7.66
C TYR A 789 -25.24 12.40 -7.76
N ARG A 790 -24.78 12.72 -8.98
CA ARG A 790 -23.60 13.56 -9.24
C ARG A 790 -23.72 14.98 -8.71
N LYS A 791 -24.92 15.45 -8.35
CA LYS A 791 -25.08 16.73 -7.65
C LYS A 791 -24.41 16.71 -6.26
N TYR A 792 -24.40 15.55 -5.62
CA TYR A 792 -23.81 15.32 -4.29
C TYR A 792 -22.45 14.62 -4.38
N TYR A 793 -22.27 13.75 -5.37
CA TYR A 793 -21.05 12.98 -5.60
C TYR A 793 -20.51 13.19 -7.03
N PRO A 794 -20.04 14.41 -7.37
CA PRO A 794 -19.64 14.75 -8.73
C PRO A 794 -18.41 13.97 -9.20
N ASP A 795 -17.60 13.51 -8.25
CA ASP A 795 -16.39 12.73 -8.41
C ASP A 795 -16.65 11.22 -8.53
N TRP A 796 -17.88 10.74 -8.33
CA TRP A 796 -18.21 9.33 -8.51
C TRP A 796 -18.80 9.04 -9.90
N ARG A 797 -18.31 7.97 -10.51
CA ARG A 797 -18.82 7.38 -11.74
C ARG A 797 -19.36 5.99 -11.46
N ILE A 798 -20.67 5.93 -11.27
CA ILE A 798 -21.46 4.70 -11.21
C ILE A 798 -21.93 4.41 -12.62
N GLN A 799 -21.51 3.27 -13.18
CA GLN A 799 -21.89 2.89 -14.53
C GLN A 799 -23.39 2.51 -14.56
N PRO A 800 -24.21 3.20 -15.37
CA PRO A 800 -25.63 2.91 -15.47
C PRO A 800 -25.85 1.59 -16.20
N ASP A 801 -26.47 0.61 -15.54
CA ASP A 801 -26.82 -0.65 -16.16
C ASP A 801 -28.02 -1.32 -15.46
N ALA A 802 -29.15 -1.40 -16.16
CA ALA A 802 -30.37 -2.02 -15.67
C ALA A 802 -30.31 -3.56 -15.69
N SER A 803 -29.38 -4.15 -16.44
CA SER A 803 -29.21 -5.59 -16.60
C SER A 803 -28.28 -6.22 -15.55
N ILE A 804 -27.48 -5.42 -14.86
CA ILE A 804 -26.57 -5.91 -13.81
C ILE A 804 -27.38 -6.32 -12.57
N SER A 805 -27.29 -7.61 -12.23
CA SER A 805 -27.73 -8.16 -10.94
C SER A 805 -26.53 -8.29 -9.99
N ALA A 806 -26.78 -8.50 -8.70
CA ALA A 806 -25.69 -8.71 -7.74
C ALA A 806 -24.90 -9.97 -8.13
N SER A 807 -23.57 -10.00 -7.91
CA SER A 807 -22.81 -11.24 -8.10
C SER A 807 -23.32 -12.32 -7.14
N ASP A 808 -23.23 -13.58 -7.54
CA ASP A 808 -23.73 -14.69 -6.70
C ASP A 808 -22.99 -14.75 -5.37
N TYR A 809 -21.74 -14.29 -5.33
CA TYR A 809 -21.02 -14.01 -4.10
C TYR A 809 -21.78 -13.06 -3.15
N TRP A 810 -22.11 -11.85 -3.61
CA TRP A 810 -22.79 -10.88 -2.75
C TRP A 810 -24.23 -11.25 -2.46
N LYS A 811 -24.89 -12.01 -3.35
CA LYS A 811 -26.21 -12.60 -3.07
C LYS A 811 -26.11 -13.61 -1.93
N PHE A 812 -25.14 -14.53 -1.98
CA PHE A 812 -24.87 -15.50 -0.93
C PHE A 812 -24.58 -14.83 0.41
N VAL A 813 -23.62 -13.89 0.44
CA VAL A 813 -23.27 -13.15 1.67
C VAL A 813 -24.48 -12.45 2.26
N PHE A 814 -25.29 -11.77 1.43
CA PHE A 814 -26.44 -11.05 1.96
C PHE A 814 -27.55 -12.00 2.42
N LYS A 815 -27.75 -13.14 1.75
CA LYS A 815 -28.66 -14.20 2.17
C LYS A 815 -28.26 -14.79 3.52
N GLU A 816 -27.01 -15.22 3.67
CA GLU A 816 -26.52 -15.88 4.90
C GLU A 816 -26.53 -14.93 6.09
N PHE A 817 -26.09 -13.69 5.91
CA PHE A 817 -25.92 -12.73 7.01
C PHE A 817 -27.05 -11.70 7.14
N ASN A 818 -28.19 -11.88 6.45
CA ASN A 818 -29.29 -10.91 6.39
C ASN A 818 -29.73 -10.42 7.80
N GLN A 819 -29.97 -11.37 8.70
CA GLN A 819 -30.42 -11.06 10.07
C GLN A 819 -29.32 -10.39 10.91
N GLN A 820 -28.07 -10.80 10.73
CA GLN A 820 -26.94 -10.25 11.49
C GLN A 820 -26.64 -8.81 11.05
N PHE A 821 -26.69 -8.52 9.73
CA PHE A 821 -26.62 -7.15 9.22
C PHE A 821 -27.76 -6.30 9.75
N ALA A 822 -29.00 -6.79 9.68
CA ALA A 822 -30.17 -6.07 10.19
C ALA A 822 -30.02 -5.73 11.68
N LYS A 823 -29.63 -6.70 12.50
CA LYS A 823 -29.39 -6.49 13.94
C LYS A 823 -28.27 -5.48 14.20
N SER A 824 -27.13 -5.63 13.52
CA SER A 824 -25.96 -4.75 13.68
C SER A 824 -26.28 -3.30 13.27
N TYR A 825 -27.09 -3.12 12.23
CA TYR A 825 -27.48 -1.79 11.73
C TYR A 825 -28.78 -1.26 12.36
N GLN A 826 -29.34 -1.99 13.33
CA GLN A 826 -30.62 -1.67 13.98
C GLN A 826 -31.78 -1.47 12.98
N ALA A 827 -31.72 -2.24 11.89
CA ALA A 827 -32.63 -2.30 10.76
C ALA A 827 -33.47 -3.59 10.80
N GLU A 828 -34.47 -3.69 9.93
CA GLU A 828 -35.19 -4.92 9.64
C GLU A 828 -34.49 -5.70 8.50
N PRO A 829 -34.57 -7.05 8.48
CA PRO A 829 -34.01 -7.85 7.39
C PRO A 829 -34.52 -7.44 6.01
N ALA A 830 -33.69 -7.61 4.99
CA ALA A 830 -34.07 -7.39 3.60
C ALA A 830 -35.07 -8.46 3.14
N ASP A 831 -36.04 -8.05 2.32
CA ASP A 831 -36.92 -8.98 1.59
C ASP A 831 -36.18 -9.47 0.34
N LEU A 832 -35.40 -10.54 0.49
CA LEU A 832 -34.58 -11.08 -0.59
C LEU A 832 -35.43 -11.87 -1.61
N PRO A 833 -35.11 -11.79 -2.92
CA PRO A 833 -35.72 -12.63 -3.94
C PRO A 833 -35.60 -14.13 -3.65
N GLU A 834 -36.57 -14.94 -4.10
CA GLU A 834 -36.58 -16.39 -3.84
C GLU A 834 -35.39 -17.12 -4.47
N ASP A 835 -34.96 -16.69 -5.66
CA ASP A 835 -33.79 -17.25 -6.37
C ASP A 835 -32.47 -17.06 -5.60
N TRP A 836 -32.36 -16.03 -4.74
CA TRP A 836 -31.17 -15.84 -3.91
C TRP A 836 -31.07 -16.88 -2.80
N LYS A 837 -32.19 -17.46 -2.37
CA LYS A 837 -32.21 -18.45 -1.28
C LYS A 837 -31.60 -19.79 -1.71
N GLU A 838 -31.53 -20.06 -3.00
CA GLU A 838 -31.01 -21.29 -3.57
C GLU A 838 -29.49 -21.24 -3.84
N ILE A 839 -28.87 -20.05 -3.76
CA ILE A 839 -27.44 -19.88 -4.05
C ILE A 839 -26.58 -20.58 -3.00
N THR A 840 -25.61 -21.36 -3.47
CA THR A 840 -24.67 -22.13 -2.66
C THR A 840 -23.33 -21.41 -2.47
N LYS A 841 -22.53 -21.88 -1.51
CA LYS A 841 -21.19 -21.36 -1.23
C LYS A 841 -20.24 -21.61 -2.40
N GLU A 842 -20.41 -22.73 -3.10
CA GLU A 842 -19.62 -23.12 -4.27
C GLU A 842 -19.89 -22.16 -5.44
N GLN A 843 -21.16 -21.84 -5.70
CA GLN A 843 -21.53 -20.83 -6.71
C GLN A 843 -20.99 -19.45 -6.36
N ALA A 844 -20.97 -19.09 -5.07
CA ALA A 844 -20.35 -17.85 -4.61
C ALA A 844 -18.82 -17.82 -4.87
N LEU A 845 -18.14 -18.97 -4.69
CA LEU A 845 -16.71 -19.12 -4.97
C LEU A 845 -16.42 -19.04 -6.48
N GLU A 846 -17.17 -19.77 -7.30
CA GLU A 846 -17.07 -19.71 -8.77
C GLU A 846 -17.29 -18.27 -9.25
N SER A 847 -18.29 -17.58 -8.72
CA SER A 847 -18.59 -16.18 -9.08
C SER A 847 -17.44 -15.22 -8.80
N ILE A 848 -16.70 -15.35 -7.67
CA ILE A 848 -15.51 -14.51 -7.44
C ILE A 848 -14.32 -14.92 -8.29
N GLN A 849 -14.16 -16.22 -8.58
CA GLN A 849 -13.11 -16.69 -9.49
C GLN A 849 -13.31 -16.09 -10.89
N GLU A 850 -14.55 -16.06 -11.37
CA GLU A 850 -14.89 -15.47 -12.66
C GLU A 850 -14.74 -13.95 -12.67
N ALA A 851 -15.23 -13.26 -11.64
CA ALA A 851 -15.15 -11.80 -11.57
C ALA A 851 -13.71 -11.25 -11.57
N PHE A 852 -12.76 -12.04 -11.06
CA PHE A 852 -11.34 -11.67 -10.97
C PHE A 852 -10.43 -12.39 -11.99
N ASN A 853 -11.00 -13.19 -12.91
CA ASN A 853 -10.25 -14.01 -13.88
C ASN A 853 -9.25 -14.99 -13.21
N MET A 854 -9.65 -15.61 -12.10
CA MET A 854 -8.85 -16.48 -11.24
C MET A 854 -9.30 -17.95 -11.33
N ASN A 855 -8.92 -18.62 -12.41
CA ASN A 855 -9.16 -20.06 -12.60
C ASN A 855 -7.86 -20.86 -12.61
#